data_AF-A0A940E9U1-F1
#
_entry.id   AF-A0A940E9U1-F1
#
_cell.length_a   1.000
_cell.length_b   1.000
_cell.length_c   1.000
_cell.angle_alpha   90.00
_cell.angle_beta   90.00
_cell.angle_gamma   90.00
#
_symmetry.space_group_name_H-M   'P 1'
#
loop_
_entity.id
_entity.type
_entity.pdbx_description
1 polymer ?
#
loop_
_entity_poly.entity_id
_entity_poly.type
_entity_poly.pdbx_seq_one_letter_code
_entity_poly.pdbx_strand_id
1 'polypeptide(L)'
;GGRVGRDPGLPPRETGEDLASELPDARLSWPLQDYLTALAELPEQLRTDLQTVWGKPEDDPVFTEGAFHFTALRRGNALVALQPERGTPELRDDDYHDLSRTPRHSYVAFYLWLRKGLGADALIHIGAHGTLEWLPGKSVALSANCWPEALIRDLPVIYPFIVNDPGEAAQAKRRIGAVTLGHIPPPMKESGTPDRMVRLESLLDEFSNADGLDPKRRDRLQEDIRDEAQAIGLESDLGLDQATCTAEAITRIDRFVCDIKESQFGDGLHIFGRAPEVSGTFDPAPSAHAERSALIDALAGKRIEAGPSGSPYRGRSDVLPTGRNLYTTDPRSVPTRAAYTQGVKLAEELVRRHLQEEGDYPKGLIVDLWGSATMRTAGEEFAMALHLLGVKPAWDKGSERVSGIEVLPITDLSRPRLDVTLRVSGLFRDVFPTLSALYGQAIRALAARDEATDWNPYAGQAPSARVFGPAPGSYGVNMTQLSEVYTDEARAQAGEAWLEASSFALEGENIVQDKAGITERVAHADSFVHLQDLTETDLLLANDYATHEAGFAAAKKATGGTAQLYHLDNTNPENPRARTLPEEISRVVHARAANPDWIAGMQRHGFRGAAEIAATLDHMASFAHLSGTVAPHLFDLYHDATLGDEDVDAFLQQTNPQAHQAMQNRFRALLDAGLWNTRRNSIRADLEGLG
;
A
#
# COMPACT_ATOMS: atom_id res chain seq x y z
N GLY A 1 51.31 0.55 14.61
CA GLY A 1 51.43 -0.71 15.37
C GLY A 1 50.51 -0.59 16.57
N GLY A 2 49.57 -1.52 16.70
CA GLY A 2 48.48 -1.47 17.68
C GLY A 2 47.16 -1.91 17.06
N ARG A 3 47.07 -3.18 16.63
CA ARG A 3 45.79 -3.81 16.25
C ARG A 3 45.10 -4.19 17.56
N VAL A 4 43.98 -3.55 17.85
CA VAL A 4 43.04 -3.98 18.89
C VAL A 4 42.51 -5.36 18.52
N GLY A 5 42.42 -6.24 19.50
CA GLY A 5 42.21 -7.68 19.33
C GLY A 5 40.96 -8.01 18.55
N ARG A 6 41.12 -8.84 17.51
CA ARG A 6 40.02 -9.66 16.99
C ARG A 6 39.63 -10.62 18.10
N ASP A 7 38.35 -10.61 18.47
CA ASP A 7 37.73 -11.65 19.26
C ASP A 7 38.11 -13.03 18.67
N PRO A 8 38.74 -13.95 19.42
CA PRO A 8 39.19 -15.23 18.89
C PRO A 8 37.97 -16.04 18.44
N GLY A 9 37.92 -16.29 17.13
CA GLY A 9 36.80 -16.92 16.44
C GLY A 9 36.14 -18.04 17.23
N LEU A 10 34.86 -17.85 17.52
CA LEU A 10 33.92 -18.94 17.65
C LEU A 10 34.12 -19.86 16.44
N PRO A 11 34.34 -21.18 16.64
CA PRO A 11 34.50 -22.10 15.52
C PRO A 11 33.27 -22.00 14.61
N PRO A 12 33.41 -22.09 13.28
CA PRO A 12 32.26 -22.17 12.40
C PRO A 12 31.45 -23.38 12.83
N ARG A 13 30.30 -23.16 13.47
CA ARG A 13 29.34 -24.25 13.68
C ARG A 13 28.99 -24.78 12.30
N GLU A 14 29.08 -26.09 12.16
CA GLU A 14 28.44 -26.86 11.09
C GLU A 14 27.01 -26.32 10.89
N THR A 15 26.52 -26.35 9.65
CA THR A 15 25.17 -25.91 9.26
C THR A 15 24.18 -26.23 10.37
N GLY A 16 23.80 -25.21 11.15
CA GLY A 16 22.91 -25.37 12.29
C GLY A 16 21.53 -25.86 11.86
N GLU A 17 20.66 -26.03 12.84
CA GLU A 17 19.24 -26.28 12.64
C GLU A 17 18.58 -25.17 11.80
N ASP A 18 17.25 -25.26 11.68
CA ASP A 18 16.40 -24.28 11.04
C ASP A 18 16.66 -22.86 11.58
N LEU A 19 16.86 -21.91 10.66
CA LEU A 19 17.07 -20.50 10.99
C LEU A 19 15.89 -19.93 11.79
N ALA A 20 14.67 -20.40 11.51
CA ALA A 20 13.46 -19.93 12.16
C ALA A 20 13.38 -20.32 13.64
N SER A 21 13.96 -21.46 14.04
CA SER A 21 13.97 -21.90 15.45
C SER A 21 15.13 -21.27 16.24
N GLU A 22 16.30 -21.10 15.63
CA GLU A 22 17.48 -20.62 16.36
C GLU A 22 17.60 -19.10 16.46
N LEU A 23 17.19 -18.36 15.42
CA LEU A 23 17.40 -16.91 15.36
C LEU A 23 16.69 -16.15 16.50
N PRO A 24 15.43 -16.46 16.87
CA PRO A 24 14.72 -15.73 17.93
C PRO A 24 15.43 -15.71 19.28
N ASP A 25 16.23 -16.74 19.59
CA ASP A 25 16.95 -16.89 20.86
C ASP A 25 18.44 -16.50 20.77
N ALA A 26 18.98 -16.37 19.56
CA ALA A 26 20.39 -16.02 19.35
C ALA A 26 20.66 -14.55 19.71
N ARG A 27 21.65 -14.30 20.57
CA ARG A 27 22.06 -12.95 20.97
C ARG A 27 23.55 -12.73 20.75
N LEU A 28 23.90 -11.57 20.19
CA LEU A 28 25.26 -11.05 20.15
C LEU A 28 25.30 -9.69 20.86
N SER A 29 26.28 -9.50 21.74
CA SER A 29 26.38 -8.32 22.58
C SER A 29 27.46 -7.34 22.12
N TRP A 30 27.23 -6.05 22.36
CA TRP A 30 28.22 -5.00 22.13
C TRP A 30 28.37 -4.12 23.38
N PRO A 31 29.56 -4.07 24.01
CA PRO A 31 29.76 -3.36 25.28
C PRO A 31 29.44 -1.87 25.20
N LEU A 32 28.91 -1.31 26.29
CA LEU A 32 28.56 0.12 26.39
C LEU A 32 29.74 1.02 26.01
N GLN A 33 30.94 0.69 26.49
CA GLN A 33 32.11 1.52 26.27
C GLN A 33 32.48 1.61 24.78
N ASP A 34 32.34 0.51 24.03
CA ASP A 34 32.60 0.49 22.60
C ASP A 34 31.54 1.28 21.84
N TYR A 35 30.27 1.15 22.25
CA TYR A 35 29.18 1.98 21.73
C TYR A 35 29.44 3.47 21.96
N LEU A 36 29.80 3.88 23.17
CA LEU A 36 30.08 5.28 23.50
C LEU A 36 31.25 5.84 22.70
N THR A 37 32.30 5.04 22.49
CA THR A 37 33.45 5.42 21.64
C THR A 37 33.01 5.62 20.19
N ALA A 38 32.21 4.71 19.62
CA ALA A 38 31.70 4.86 18.26
C ALA A 38 30.69 6.01 18.13
N LEU A 39 29.82 6.19 19.13
CA LEU A 39 28.84 7.26 19.18
C LEU A 39 29.52 8.63 19.15
N ALA A 40 30.65 8.79 19.85
CA ALA A 40 31.42 10.03 19.89
C ALA A 40 31.97 10.49 18.53
N GLU A 41 32.06 9.59 17.54
CA GLU A 41 32.44 9.96 16.16
C GLU A 41 31.28 10.58 15.37
N LEU A 42 30.03 10.45 15.83
CA LEU A 42 28.88 11.06 15.17
C LEU A 42 28.86 12.58 15.37
N PRO A 43 28.29 13.34 14.40
CA PRO A 43 28.11 14.78 14.55
C PRO A 43 27.41 15.14 15.86
N GLU A 44 27.82 16.27 16.45
CA GLU A 44 27.28 16.75 17.73
C GLU A 44 25.75 16.88 17.70
N GLN A 45 25.19 17.41 16.62
CA GLN A 45 23.73 17.55 16.46
C GLN A 45 23.00 16.21 16.65
N LEU A 46 23.44 15.15 15.97
CA LEU A 46 22.79 13.83 16.05
C LEU A 46 22.90 13.22 17.45
N ARG A 47 24.04 13.44 18.13
CA ARG A 47 24.22 12.98 19.51
C ARG A 47 23.30 13.73 20.48
N THR A 48 23.16 15.04 20.30
CA THR A 48 22.24 15.86 21.09
C THR A 48 20.79 15.43 20.86
N ASP A 49 20.37 15.27 19.61
CA ASP A 49 19.01 14.83 19.27
C ASP A 49 18.69 13.47 19.90
N LEU A 50 19.62 12.51 19.81
CA LEU A 50 19.50 11.18 20.42
C LEU A 50 19.34 11.26 21.95
N GLN A 51 20.22 12.02 22.62
CA GLN A 51 20.20 12.21 24.07
C GLN A 51 18.93 12.94 24.54
N THR A 52 18.44 13.91 23.77
CA THR A 52 17.23 14.67 24.08
C THR A 52 15.98 13.82 24.00
N VAL A 53 15.87 12.97 22.98
CA VAL A 53 14.67 12.13 22.77
C VAL A 53 14.70 10.88 23.64
N TRP A 54 15.84 10.20 23.74
CA TRP A 54 15.93 8.85 24.32
C TRP A 54 16.68 8.77 25.65
N GLY A 55 17.20 9.89 26.17
CA GLY A 55 17.90 9.89 27.44
C GLY A 55 19.24 9.16 27.35
N LYS A 56 19.58 8.35 28.34
CA LYS A 56 20.88 7.66 28.38
C LYS A 56 20.81 6.34 27.59
N PRO A 57 21.93 5.88 26.99
CA PRO A 57 22.00 4.57 26.36
C PRO A 57 21.53 3.41 27.25
N GLU A 58 21.77 3.51 28.56
CA GLU A 58 21.42 2.51 29.55
C GLU A 58 19.91 2.42 29.83
N ASP A 59 19.12 3.40 29.41
CA ASP A 59 17.67 3.42 29.54
C ASP A 59 16.97 2.65 28.38
N ASP A 60 17.72 2.21 27.36
CA ASP A 60 17.18 1.46 26.22
C ASP A 60 16.79 0.02 26.61
N PRO A 61 15.61 -0.49 26.21
CA PRO A 61 15.15 -1.83 26.60
C PRO A 61 16.06 -2.99 26.18
N VAL A 62 16.89 -2.80 25.15
CA VAL A 62 17.81 -3.81 24.63
C VAL A 62 19.16 -3.79 25.38
N PHE A 63 19.37 -2.80 26.24
CA PHE A 63 20.56 -2.68 27.06
C PHE A 63 20.41 -3.48 28.36
N THR A 64 21.25 -4.50 28.56
CA THR A 64 21.31 -5.28 29.80
C THR A 64 22.74 -5.72 30.09
N GLU A 65 23.09 -5.92 31.36
CA GLU A 65 24.40 -6.46 31.77
C GLU A 65 25.62 -5.68 31.22
N GLY A 66 25.48 -4.37 30.99
CA GLY A 66 26.57 -3.50 30.51
C GLY A 66 26.78 -3.50 28.99
N ALA A 67 25.86 -4.08 28.21
CA ALA A 67 25.96 -4.17 26.75
C ALA A 67 24.59 -4.05 26.06
N PHE A 68 24.60 -3.67 24.78
CA PHE A 68 23.46 -3.86 23.88
C PHE A 68 23.42 -5.29 23.37
N HIS A 69 22.25 -5.95 23.37
CA HIS A 69 22.11 -7.34 22.92
C HIS A 69 21.24 -7.45 21.66
N PHE A 70 21.85 -7.78 20.52
CA PHE A 70 21.14 -7.87 19.24
C PHE A 70 20.69 -9.30 18.95
N THR A 71 19.48 -9.45 18.43
CA THR A 71 19.00 -10.74 17.89
C THR A 71 19.73 -11.05 16.60
N ALA A 72 20.77 -11.88 16.70
CA ALA A 72 21.68 -12.14 15.60
C ALA A 72 22.33 -13.52 15.70
N LEU A 73 22.39 -14.22 14.56
CA LEU A 73 22.89 -15.58 14.43
C LEU A 73 23.99 -15.66 13.36
N ARG A 74 25.16 -16.15 13.76
CA ARG A 74 26.29 -16.35 12.84
C ARG A 74 26.19 -17.71 12.16
N ARG A 75 26.36 -17.71 10.83
CA ARG A 75 26.45 -18.90 9.96
C ARG A 75 27.70 -18.78 9.08
N GLY A 76 28.80 -19.35 9.55
CA GLY A 76 30.11 -19.18 8.91
C GLY A 76 30.51 -17.70 8.85
N ASN A 77 30.72 -17.19 7.63
CA ASN A 77 31.05 -15.78 7.38
C ASN A 77 29.82 -14.87 7.27
N ALA A 78 28.61 -15.43 7.20
CA ALA A 78 27.38 -14.66 7.19
C ALA A 78 26.85 -14.45 8.61
N LEU A 79 26.21 -13.31 8.82
CA LEU A 79 25.45 -12.99 10.01
C LEU A 79 24.01 -12.68 9.57
N VAL A 80 23.04 -13.39 10.12
CA VAL A 80 21.62 -13.04 10.00
C VAL A 80 21.24 -12.29 11.27
N ALA A 81 20.68 -11.10 11.14
CA ALA A 81 20.29 -10.29 12.29
C ALA A 81 18.93 -9.65 12.04
N LEU A 82 18.12 -9.54 13.09
CA LEU A 82 16.91 -8.75 13.07
C LEU A 82 17.28 -7.29 13.36
N GLN A 83 16.81 -6.39 12.50
CA GLN A 83 16.93 -4.97 12.73
C GLN A 83 16.16 -4.62 14.02
N PRO A 84 16.78 -3.95 15.01
CA PRO A 84 16.05 -3.50 16.20
C PRO A 84 14.96 -2.51 15.82
N GLU A 85 13.92 -2.37 16.63
CA GLU A 85 12.93 -1.30 16.38
C GLU A 85 13.62 0.06 16.31
N ARG A 86 13.13 0.90 15.40
CA ARG A 86 13.57 2.28 15.25
C ARG A 86 13.14 3.14 16.45
N GLY A 87 11.92 2.94 16.92
CA GLY A 87 11.27 3.64 18.03
C GLY A 87 10.71 2.66 19.06
N THR A 88 9.44 2.83 19.45
CA THR A 88 8.75 1.86 20.31
C THR A 88 7.87 0.92 19.47
N PRO A 89 7.68 -0.35 19.87
CA PRO A 89 6.87 -1.31 19.11
C PRO A 89 5.44 -0.82 18.83
N GLU A 90 4.87 -0.03 19.74
CA GLU A 90 3.49 0.41 19.66
C GLU A 90 3.29 1.44 18.53
N LEU A 91 4.32 2.21 18.17
CA LEU A 91 4.25 3.27 17.14
C LEU A 91 4.95 2.84 15.84
N ARG A 92 5.22 1.54 15.65
CA ARG A 92 6.16 1.06 14.63
C ARG A 92 5.79 1.52 13.22
N ASP A 93 4.55 1.31 12.78
CA ASP A 93 4.18 1.53 11.39
C ASP A 93 4.14 3.03 11.05
N ASP A 94 3.68 3.85 12.00
CA ASP A 94 3.72 5.31 11.89
C ASP A 94 5.16 5.85 11.87
N ASP A 95 6.07 5.23 12.63
CA ASP A 95 7.46 5.65 12.77
C ASP A 95 8.34 5.22 11.58
N TYR A 96 7.96 4.15 10.87
CA TYR A 96 8.83 3.54 9.88
C TYR A 96 9.13 4.46 8.70
N HIS A 97 8.15 5.25 8.24
CA HIS A 97 8.34 6.17 7.11
C HIS A 97 8.54 7.65 7.52
N ASP A 98 8.47 8.00 8.81
CA ASP A 98 8.57 9.38 9.29
C ASP A 98 10.03 9.87 9.40
N LEU A 99 10.49 10.76 8.51
CA LEU A 99 11.86 11.30 8.53
C LEU A 99 12.07 12.40 9.58
N SER A 100 11.15 12.61 10.51
CA SER A 100 11.37 13.51 11.64
C SER A 100 11.80 12.75 12.90
N ARG A 101 11.55 11.44 12.98
CA ARG A 101 11.74 10.67 14.21
C ARG A 101 13.16 10.17 14.41
N THR A 102 13.83 10.70 15.43
CA THR A 102 15.16 10.27 15.86
C THR A 102 15.15 8.79 16.27
N PRO A 103 16.03 7.93 15.71
CA PRO A 103 16.11 6.52 16.10
C PRO A 103 16.59 6.38 17.55
N ARG A 104 16.18 5.30 18.24
CA ARG A 104 16.64 5.00 19.60
C ARG A 104 18.07 4.48 19.66
N HIS A 105 18.62 4.41 20.87
CA HIS A 105 20.01 4.01 21.10
C HIS A 105 20.34 2.63 20.55
N SER A 106 19.49 1.62 20.75
CA SER A 106 19.72 0.25 20.23
C SER A 106 19.78 0.19 18.71
N TYR A 107 18.96 0.97 18.02
CA TYR A 107 19.01 1.08 16.55
C TYR A 107 20.33 1.70 16.08
N VAL A 108 20.74 2.81 16.69
CA VAL A 108 22.03 3.46 16.40
C VAL A 108 23.19 2.51 16.72
N ALA A 109 23.15 1.85 17.87
CA ALA A 109 24.16 0.90 18.31
C ALA A 109 24.30 -0.26 17.34
N PHE A 110 23.19 -0.78 16.79
CA PHE A 110 23.21 -1.88 15.84
C PHE A 110 24.00 -1.55 14.56
N TYR A 111 23.73 -0.40 13.92
CA TYR A 111 24.44 -0.02 12.70
C TYR A 111 25.91 0.36 12.96
N LEU A 112 26.20 1.01 14.09
CA LEU A 112 27.57 1.26 14.49
C LEU A 112 28.31 -0.04 14.80
N TRP A 113 27.66 -1.01 15.44
CA TRP A 113 28.20 -2.33 15.71
C TRP A 113 28.52 -3.08 14.41
N LEU A 114 27.60 -3.12 13.44
CA LEU A 114 27.83 -3.76 12.14
C LEU A 114 29.12 -3.24 11.47
N ARG A 115 29.38 -1.93 11.56
CA ARG A 115 30.54 -1.29 10.92
C ARG A 115 31.83 -1.36 11.74
N LYS A 116 31.75 -1.10 13.04
CA LYS A 116 32.92 -0.89 13.91
C LYS A 116 33.22 -2.11 14.79
N GLY A 117 32.18 -2.78 15.29
CA GLY A 117 32.33 -3.96 16.15
C GLY A 117 32.54 -5.23 15.32
N LEU A 118 31.63 -5.49 14.38
CA LEU A 118 31.70 -6.62 13.46
C LEU A 118 32.70 -6.40 12.32
N GLY A 119 32.75 -5.18 11.77
CA GLY A 119 33.53 -4.88 10.58
C GLY A 119 32.96 -5.55 9.33
N ALA A 120 31.64 -5.44 9.13
CA ALA A 120 30.97 -6.02 7.97
C ALA A 120 31.50 -5.45 6.65
N ASP A 121 31.74 -6.33 5.67
CA ASP A 121 32.20 -5.94 4.33
C ASP A 121 31.05 -5.44 3.43
N ALA A 122 29.83 -5.93 3.67
CA ALA A 122 28.61 -5.54 2.98
C ALA A 122 27.38 -5.85 3.84
N LEU A 123 26.29 -5.13 3.58
CA LEU A 123 24.97 -5.35 4.17
C LEU A 123 24.00 -5.82 3.09
N ILE A 124 23.28 -6.92 3.36
CA ILE A 124 22.14 -7.34 2.55
C ILE A 124 20.89 -7.04 3.36
N HIS A 125 20.08 -6.07 2.92
CA HIS A 125 18.76 -5.86 3.50
C HIS A 125 17.74 -6.78 2.81
N ILE A 126 16.83 -7.37 3.59
CA ILE A 126 15.76 -8.25 3.10
C ILE A 126 14.42 -7.72 3.60
N GLY A 127 13.48 -7.48 2.68
CA GLY A 127 12.16 -6.91 2.96
C GLY A 127 11.70 -6.04 1.78
N ALA A 128 10.40 -5.71 1.73
CA ALA A 128 9.87 -4.77 0.74
C ALA A 128 10.63 -3.44 0.82
N HIS A 129 10.82 -2.93 2.03
CA HIS A 129 11.73 -1.85 2.38
C HIS A 129 12.21 -2.02 3.82
N GLY A 130 13.22 -1.24 4.22
CA GLY A 130 13.76 -1.20 5.57
C GLY A 130 13.28 0.08 6.26
N THR A 131 13.74 0.33 7.46
CA THR A 131 13.47 1.61 8.17
C THR A 131 14.64 2.61 8.08
N LEU A 132 15.76 2.22 7.47
CA LEU A 132 17.02 2.97 7.52
C LEU A 132 17.03 4.15 6.55
N GLU A 133 16.58 3.90 5.33
CA GLU A 133 16.37 4.88 4.27
C GLU A 133 15.32 5.93 4.63
N TRP A 134 14.53 5.67 5.67
CA TRP A 134 13.50 6.56 6.21
C TRP A 134 13.89 7.25 7.52
N LEU A 135 15.17 7.18 7.93
CA LEU A 135 15.62 7.95 9.10
C LEU A 135 15.70 9.46 8.82
N PRO A 136 15.79 10.32 9.84
CA PRO A 136 15.76 11.75 9.64
C PRO A 136 16.93 12.30 8.84
N GLY A 137 16.61 13.24 7.94
CA GLY A 137 17.58 13.89 7.06
C GLY A 137 16.96 14.36 5.75
N LYS A 138 17.82 14.81 4.84
CA LYS A 138 17.42 15.25 3.49
C LYS A 138 16.81 14.09 2.69
N SER A 139 15.96 14.41 1.71
CA SER A 139 15.37 13.43 0.78
C SER A 139 16.38 12.87 -0.22
N VAL A 140 17.44 13.60 -0.55
CA VAL A 140 18.54 13.19 -1.44
C VAL A 140 19.80 13.99 -1.12
N ALA A 141 20.97 13.52 -1.58
CA ALA A 141 22.28 14.17 -1.38
C ALA A 141 22.52 14.48 0.12
N LEU A 142 22.54 13.40 0.90
CA LEU A 142 22.61 13.46 2.35
C LEU A 142 23.86 14.21 2.84
N SER A 143 23.71 14.93 3.96
CA SER A 143 24.83 15.52 4.68
C SER A 143 25.30 14.59 5.80
N ALA A 144 26.43 14.91 6.42
CA ALA A 144 26.90 14.21 7.61
C ALA A 144 25.88 14.22 8.77
N ASN A 145 25.00 15.23 8.81
CA ASN A 145 23.92 15.35 9.81
C ASN A 145 22.62 14.62 9.41
N CYS A 146 22.66 13.75 8.40
CA CYS A 146 21.53 12.87 8.08
C CYS A 146 21.79 11.49 8.70
N TRP A 147 20.82 10.96 9.43
CA TRP A 147 20.96 9.66 10.10
C TRP A 147 21.31 8.50 9.16
N PRO A 148 20.70 8.34 7.96
CA PRO A 148 21.08 7.24 7.08
C PRO A 148 22.57 7.29 6.68
N GLU A 149 23.08 8.48 6.35
CA GLU A 149 24.49 8.71 6.03
C GLU A 149 25.39 8.46 7.24
N ALA A 150 25.02 8.94 8.43
CA ALA A 150 25.80 8.77 9.65
C ALA A 150 25.96 7.30 10.04
N LEU A 151 24.90 6.50 9.86
CA LEU A 151 24.88 5.08 10.21
C LEU A 151 25.54 4.19 9.15
N ILE A 152 25.28 4.39 7.86
CA ILE A 152 25.82 3.54 6.78
C ILE A 152 27.21 3.94 6.31
N ARG A 153 27.43 5.24 6.04
CA ARG A 153 28.69 5.78 5.48
C ARG A 153 29.14 5.00 4.23
N ASP A 154 30.25 4.28 4.37
CA ASP A 154 30.96 3.55 3.31
C ASP A 154 30.58 2.07 3.22
N LEU A 155 29.68 1.58 4.07
CA LEU A 155 29.21 0.18 4.03
C LEU A 155 28.34 -0.05 2.77
N PRO A 156 28.73 -0.95 1.84
CA PRO A 156 27.91 -1.26 0.68
C PRO A 156 26.59 -1.89 1.09
N VAL A 157 25.48 -1.36 0.56
CA VAL A 157 24.12 -1.90 0.78
C VAL A 157 23.63 -2.58 -0.49
N ILE A 158 23.38 -3.88 -0.41
CA ILE A 158 22.76 -4.71 -1.44
C ILE A 158 21.33 -4.99 -1.01
N TYR A 159 20.37 -4.81 -1.93
CA TYR A 159 18.97 -4.83 -1.56
C TYR A 159 18.14 -5.56 -2.62
N PRO A 160 17.80 -6.86 -2.44
CA PRO A 160 16.71 -7.49 -3.17
C PRO A 160 15.42 -6.67 -3.03
N PHE A 161 14.83 -6.26 -4.16
CA PHE A 161 13.69 -5.34 -4.18
C PHE A 161 12.67 -5.78 -5.23
N ILE A 162 11.37 -5.67 -4.93
CA ILE A 162 10.34 -6.07 -5.89
C ILE A 162 10.31 -5.11 -7.09
N VAL A 163 10.28 -5.65 -8.30
CA VAL A 163 10.45 -4.85 -9.53
C VAL A 163 9.31 -3.87 -9.79
N ASN A 164 8.12 -4.11 -9.22
CA ASN A 164 6.93 -3.29 -9.37
C ASN A 164 6.76 -2.25 -8.25
N ASP A 165 7.73 -2.08 -7.34
CA ASP A 165 7.73 -0.98 -6.38
C ASP A 165 8.90 0.00 -6.59
N PRO A 166 8.80 0.84 -7.64
CA PRO A 166 9.85 1.78 -7.98
C PRO A 166 10.06 2.88 -6.93
N GLY A 167 9.01 3.24 -6.20
CA GLY A 167 9.00 4.41 -5.34
C GLY A 167 9.90 4.23 -4.13
N GLU A 168 9.73 3.12 -3.44
CA GLU A 168 10.54 2.77 -2.27
C GLU A 168 11.98 2.40 -2.67
N ALA A 169 12.14 1.69 -3.80
CA ALA A 169 13.46 1.42 -4.36
C ALA A 169 14.22 2.74 -4.57
N ALA A 170 13.60 3.75 -5.17
CA ALA A 170 14.23 5.06 -5.38
C ALA A 170 14.69 5.72 -4.07
N GLN A 171 13.92 5.56 -2.98
CA GLN A 171 14.30 6.08 -1.66
C GLN A 171 15.56 5.39 -1.13
N ALA A 172 15.60 4.06 -1.16
CA ALA A 172 16.77 3.28 -0.75
C ALA A 172 18.02 3.66 -1.57
N LYS A 173 17.89 3.83 -2.90
CA LYS A 173 19.02 4.25 -3.75
C LYS A 173 19.55 5.63 -3.40
N ARG A 174 18.64 6.59 -3.18
CA ARG A 174 19.01 8.00 -2.96
C ARG A 174 19.59 8.27 -1.58
N ARG A 175 19.19 7.48 -0.57
CA ARG A 175 19.47 7.78 0.84
C ARG A 175 20.43 6.83 1.51
N ILE A 176 20.55 5.59 1.05
CA ILE A 176 21.52 4.62 1.59
C ILE A 176 22.43 4.02 0.52
N GLY A 177 22.41 4.58 -0.70
CA GLY A 177 23.28 4.13 -1.80
C GLY A 177 23.01 2.70 -2.24
N ALA A 178 21.80 2.17 -2.00
CA ALA A 178 21.49 0.77 -2.24
C ALA A 178 21.65 0.35 -3.70
N VAL A 179 22.23 -0.84 -3.90
CA VAL A 179 22.15 -1.61 -5.15
C VAL A 179 20.88 -2.44 -5.07
N THR A 180 19.80 -1.94 -5.69
CA THR A 180 18.46 -2.51 -5.64
C THR A 180 18.30 -3.59 -6.70
N LEU A 181 18.54 -4.85 -6.32
CA LEU A 181 18.45 -6.01 -7.19
C LEU A 181 16.98 -6.38 -7.38
N GLY A 182 16.43 -6.02 -8.54
CA GLY A 182 15.04 -6.33 -8.88
C GLY A 182 14.75 -7.83 -8.75
N HIS A 183 13.59 -8.19 -8.22
CA HIS A 183 13.05 -9.55 -8.29
C HIS A 183 11.61 -9.56 -8.82
N ILE A 184 11.19 -10.70 -9.35
CA ILE A 184 9.83 -10.84 -9.88
C ILE A 184 8.78 -10.83 -8.74
N PRO A 185 7.57 -10.33 -9.00
CA PRO A 185 6.40 -10.63 -8.18
C PRO A 185 6.05 -12.13 -8.23
N PRO A 186 5.23 -12.64 -7.28
CA PRO A 186 4.70 -14.01 -7.35
C PRO A 186 3.93 -14.28 -8.65
N PRO A 187 3.79 -15.56 -9.06
CA PRO A 187 2.87 -15.97 -10.12
C PRO A 187 1.44 -15.50 -9.85
N MET A 188 0.76 -14.99 -10.88
CA MET A 188 -0.67 -14.67 -10.78
C MET A 188 -1.52 -15.88 -11.16
N LYS A 189 -2.62 -16.07 -10.43
CA LYS A 189 -3.64 -17.10 -10.69
C LYS A 189 -5.01 -16.43 -10.81
N GLU A 190 -5.82 -16.91 -11.75
CA GLU A 190 -7.22 -16.49 -11.91
C GLU A 190 -8.06 -17.03 -10.75
N SER A 191 -9.01 -16.22 -10.30
CA SER A 191 -9.86 -16.56 -9.16
C SER A 191 -10.84 -17.71 -9.47
N GLY A 192 -11.40 -17.70 -10.67
CA GLY A 192 -12.51 -18.59 -11.02
C GLY A 192 -13.78 -18.27 -10.23
N THR A 193 -14.83 -19.07 -10.40
CA THR A 193 -16.07 -18.89 -9.65
C THR A 193 -15.95 -19.55 -8.28
N PRO A 194 -16.11 -18.82 -7.16
CA PRO A 194 -16.13 -19.42 -5.83
C PRO A 194 -17.27 -20.43 -5.69
N ASP A 195 -17.06 -21.53 -4.96
CA ASP A 195 -18.07 -22.59 -4.76
C ASP A 195 -19.43 -22.04 -4.31
N ARG A 196 -19.42 -21.05 -3.41
CA ARG A 196 -20.62 -20.37 -2.91
C ARG A 196 -21.38 -19.54 -3.96
N MET A 197 -20.80 -19.30 -5.12
CA MET A 197 -21.39 -18.54 -6.24
C MET A 197 -21.70 -19.41 -7.46
N VAL A 198 -21.35 -20.70 -7.47
CA VAL A 198 -21.61 -21.62 -8.60
C VAL A 198 -23.09 -21.70 -8.95
N ARG A 199 -23.97 -21.75 -7.93
CA ARG A 199 -25.42 -21.75 -8.14
C ARG A 199 -25.86 -20.43 -8.80
N LEU A 200 -25.35 -19.31 -8.32
CA LEU A 200 -25.68 -17.98 -8.85
C LEU A 200 -25.22 -17.83 -10.31
N GLU A 201 -23.99 -18.25 -10.64
CA GLU A 201 -23.48 -18.28 -12.02
C GLU A 201 -24.36 -19.15 -12.92
N SER A 202 -24.74 -20.35 -12.46
CA SER A 202 -25.62 -21.24 -13.22
C SER A 202 -26.98 -20.61 -13.51
N LEU A 203 -27.56 -19.89 -12.54
CA LEU A 203 -28.82 -19.17 -12.72
C LEU A 203 -28.69 -18.02 -13.72
N LEU A 204 -27.58 -17.28 -13.69
CA LEU A 204 -27.28 -16.21 -14.65
C LEU A 204 -27.12 -16.75 -16.08
N ASP A 205 -26.41 -17.87 -16.24
CA ASP A 205 -26.26 -18.56 -17.53
C ASP A 205 -27.61 -19.06 -18.06
N GLU A 206 -28.45 -19.64 -17.20
CA GLU A 206 -29.81 -20.06 -17.56
C GLU A 206 -30.68 -18.87 -17.96
N PHE A 207 -30.54 -17.73 -17.26
CA PHE A 207 -31.27 -16.49 -17.57
C PHE A 207 -30.88 -15.96 -18.95
N SER A 208 -29.59 -15.88 -19.24
CA SER A 208 -29.06 -15.45 -20.54
C SER A 208 -29.56 -16.35 -21.68
N ASN A 209 -29.61 -17.67 -21.47
CA ASN A 209 -30.14 -18.62 -22.45
C ASN A 209 -31.67 -18.56 -22.62
N ALA A 210 -32.42 -18.18 -21.57
CA ALA A 210 -33.87 -18.09 -21.61
C ALA A 210 -34.38 -16.77 -22.22
N ASP A 211 -33.56 -15.72 -22.23
CA ASP A 211 -33.95 -14.41 -22.74
C ASP A 211 -34.29 -14.46 -24.24
N GLY A 212 -35.46 -13.93 -24.59
CA GLY A 212 -36.03 -14.00 -25.94
C GLY A 212 -36.65 -15.35 -26.36
N LEU A 213 -36.50 -16.43 -25.59
CA LEU A 213 -37.04 -17.76 -25.92
C LEU A 213 -38.24 -18.18 -25.03
N ASP A 214 -38.19 -17.92 -23.72
CA ASP A 214 -39.27 -18.25 -22.79
C ASP A 214 -39.43 -17.16 -21.71
N PRO A 215 -40.33 -16.17 -21.93
CA PRO A 215 -40.53 -15.07 -20.98
C PRO A 215 -40.96 -15.52 -19.58
N LYS A 216 -41.75 -16.60 -19.46
CA LYS A 216 -42.22 -17.08 -18.14
C LYS A 216 -41.10 -17.73 -17.35
N ARG A 217 -40.20 -18.45 -18.02
CA ARG A 217 -39.00 -19.01 -17.38
C ARG A 217 -38.04 -17.90 -16.99
N ARG A 218 -37.82 -16.92 -17.87
CA ARG A 218 -36.97 -15.76 -17.61
C ARG A 218 -37.40 -15.01 -16.34
N ASP A 219 -38.69 -14.70 -16.21
CA ASP A 219 -39.19 -13.93 -15.05
C ASP A 219 -38.99 -14.70 -13.73
N ARG A 220 -39.12 -16.04 -13.73
CA ARG A 220 -38.81 -16.86 -12.54
C ARG A 220 -37.32 -16.88 -12.22
N LEU A 221 -36.47 -17.00 -13.24
CA LEU A 221 -35.02 -16.98 -13.04
C LEU A 221 -34.55 -15.64 -12.45
N GLN A 222 -35.21 -14.52 -12.78
CA GLN A 222 -34.92 -13.24 -12.14
C GLN A 222 -35.20 -13.27 -10.62
N GLU A 223 -36.31 -13.88 -10.21
CA GLU A 223 -36.63 -14.07 -8.78
C GLU A 223 -35.59 -15.00 -8.12
N ASP A 224 -35.29 -16.14 -8.74
CA ASP A 224 -34.31 -17.11 -8.21
C ASP A 224 -32.90 -16.51 -8.06
N ILE A 225 -32.44 -15.69 -9.02
CA ILE A 225 -31.14 -15.00 -8.97
C ILE A 225 -31.11 -14.02 -7.80
N ARG A 226 -32.18 -13.23 -7.62
CA ARG A 226 -32.25 -12.27 -6.51
C ARG A 226 -32.30 -12.95 -5.16
N ASP A 227 -33.10 -14.00 -5.02
CA ASP A 227 -33.17 -14.79 -3.79
C ASP A 227 -31.80 -15.38 -3.44
N GLU A 228 -31.07 -15.92 -4.43
CA GLU A 228 -29.72 -16.44 -4.21
C GLU A 228 -28.72 -15.33 -3.85
N ALA A 229 -28.73 -14.21 -4.58
CA ALA A 229 -27.86 -13.06 -4.30
C ALA A 229 -28.14 -12.48 -2.90
N GLN A 230 -29.40 -12.43 -2.48
CA GLN A 230 -29.80 -11.96 -1.15
C GLN A 230 -29.34 -12.94 -0.07
N ALA A 231 -29.48 -14.25 -0.30
CA ALA A 231 -29.07 -15.28 0.65
C ALA A 231 -27.57 -15.23 0.97
N ILE A 232 -26.74 -14.88 -0.01
CA ILE A 232 -25.29 -14.77 0.16
C ILE A 232 -24.81 -13.37 0.58
N GLY A 233 -25.72 -12.39 0.74
CA GLY A 233 -25.42 -11.01 1.14
C GLY A 233 -25.03 -10.07 0.00
N LEU A 234 -25.00 -10.56 -1.24
CA LEU A 234 -24.50 -9.83 -2.41
C LEU A 234 -25.37 -8.62 -2.80
N GLU A 235 -26.70 -8.70 -2.65
CA GLU A 235 -27.55 -7.53 -2.95
C GLU A 235 -27.21 -6.32 -2.07
N SER A 236 -26.80 -6.56 -0.82
CA SER A 236 -26.38 -5.51 0.11
C SER A 236 -25.03 -4.93 -0.27
N ASP A 237 -24.08 -5.79 -0.66
CA ASP A 237 -22.73 -5.36 -1.08
C ASP A 237 -22.79 -4.47 -2.32
N LEU A 238 -23.72 -4.78 -3.22
CA LEU A 238 -23.96 -4.05 -4.46
C LEU A 238 -24.96 -2.89 -4.30
N GLY A 239 -25.47 -2.58 -3.10
CA GLY A 239 -26.44 -1.50 -2.92
C GLY A 239 -27.67 -1.58 -3.84
N LEU A 240 -28.20 -2.80 -4.06
CA LEU A 240 -29.29 -3.03 -5.02
C LEU A 240 -30.67 -2.61 -4.50
N ASP A 241 -30.76 -2.13 -3.26
CA ASP A 241 -31.96 -1.50 -2.72
C ASP A 241 -32.36 -0.25 -3.52
N GLN A 242 -31.40 0.38 -4.19
CA GLN A 242 -31.61 1.54 -5.05
C GLN A 242 -31.83 1.19 -6.53
N ALA A 243 -31.76 -0.09 -6.91
CA ALA A 243 -31.92 -0.50 -8.30
C ALA A 243 -33.31 -0.09 -8.83
N THR A 244 -33.34 0.57 -9.99
CA THR A 244 -34.59 1.09 -10.57
C THR A 244 -35.50 0.00 -11.08
N CYS A 245 -34.94 -1.17 -11.44
CA CYS A 245 -35.68 -2.34 -11.88
C CYS A 245 -34.90 -3.64 -11.69
N THR A 246 -35.60 -4.78 -11.75
CA THR A 246 -35.00 -6.11 -11.67
C THR A 246 -33.93 -6.34 -12.73
N ALA A 247 -34.12 -5.88 -13.97
CA ALA A 247 -33.14 -6.07 -15.04
C ALA A 247 -31.80 -5.38 -14.73
N GLU A 248 -31.83 -4.21 -14.07
CA GLU A 248 -30.63 -3.51 -13.62
C GLU A 248 -29.92 -4.32 -12.53
N ALA A 249 -30.66 -4.82 -11.54
CA ALA A 249 -30.12 -5.66 -10.47
C ALA A 249 -29.42 -6.91 -11.02
N ILE A 250 -30.07 -7.63 -11.93
CA ILE A 250 -29.48 -8.82 -12.58
C ILE A 250 -28.21 -8.45 -13.35
N THR A 251 -28.20 -7.34 -14.08
CA THR A 251 -27.01 -6.89 -14.83
C THR A 251 -25.84 -6.53 -13.91
N ARG A 252 -26.11 -5.94 -12.73
CA ARG A 252 -25.08 -5.62 -11.74
C ARG A 252 -24.54 -6.89 -11.08
N ILE A 253 -25.41 -7.84 -10.74
CA ILE A 253 -25.03 -9.15 -10.19
C ILE A 253 -24.17 -9.92 -11.19
N ASP A 254 -24.61 -10.02 -12.45
CA ASP A 254 -23.87 -10.70 -13.53
C ASP A 254 -22.46 -10.14 -13.70
N ARG A 255 -22.36 -8.80 -13.80
CA ARG A 255 -21.07 -8.10 -13.89
C ARG A 255 -20.18 -8.40 -12.70
N PHE A 256 -20.73 -8.39 -11.48
CA PHE A 256 -19.96 -8.63 -10.28
C PHE A 256 -19.44 -10.08 -10.19
N VAL A 257 -20.26 -11.06 -10.58
CA VAL A 257 -19.82 -12.47 -10.64
C VAL A 257 -18.73 -12.65 -11.70
N CYS A 258 -18.90 -12.03 -12.89
CA CYS A 258 -17.84 -11.99 -13.91
C CYS A 258 -16.56 -11.32 -13.39
N ASP A 259 -16.67 -10.19 -12.68
CA ASP A 259 -15.54 -9.48 -12.09
C ASP A 259 -14.78 -10.36 -11.10
N ILE A 260 -15.46 -11.10 -10.22
CA ILE A 260 -14.83 -12.05 -9.32
C ILE A 260 -14.10 -13.13 -10.11
N LYS A 261 -14.77 -13.76 -11.07
CA LYS A 261 -14.22 -14.85 -11.87
C LYS A 261 -12.95 -14.46 -12.63
N GLU A 262 -12.96 -13.25 -13.20
CA GLU A 262 -11.84 -12.67 -13.96
C GLU A 262 -10.74 -12.07 -13.08
N SER A 263 -10.98 -11.94 -11.77
CA SER A 263 -9.99 -11.40 -10.84
C SER A 263 -8.76 -12.31 -10.77
N GLN A 264 -7.63 -11.72 -10.40
CA GLN A 264 -6.38 -12.47 -10.21
C GLN A 264 -5.78 -12.17 -8.84
N PHE A 265 -5.01 -13.11 -8.33
CA PHE A 265 -4.23 -12.95 -7.09
C PHE A 265 -2.86 -13.63 -7.20
N GLY A 266 -1.93 -13.23 -6.34
CA GLY A 266 -0.63 -13.90 -6.22
C GLY A 266 -0.77 -15.30 -5.63
N ASP A 267 -0.33 -16.32 -6.36
CA ASP A 267 -0.37 -17.73 -5.92
C ASP A 267 0.86 -18.08 -5.09
N GLY A 268 0.85 -17.63 -3.84
CA GLY A 268 1.96 -17.74 -2.91
C GLY A 268 2.88 -16.52 -2.94
N LEU A 269 4.12 -16.71 -2.50
CA LEU A 269 5.12 -15.67 -2.34
C LEU A 269 6.34 -15.94 -3.21
N HIS A 270 7.06 -14.87 -3.58
CA HIS A 270 8.32 -15.03 -4.30
C HIS A 270 9.40 -15.57 -3.37
N ILE A 271 10.23 -16.49 -3.87
CA ILE A 271 11.45 -16.93 -3.20
C ILE A 271 12.63 -16.47 -4.04
N PHE A 272 13.39 -15.49 -3.52
CA PHE A 272 14.47 -14.84 -4.25
C PHE A 272 15.44 -15.85 -4.87
N GLY A 273 15.66 -15.73 -6.18
CA GLY A 273 16.54 -16.61 -6.91
C GLY A 273 16.03 -18.03 -7.12
N ARG A 274 14.73 -18.30 -6.94
CA ARG A 274 14.10 -19.59 -7.28
C ARG A 274 12.96 -19.39 -8.25
N ALA A 275 12.81 -20.34 -9.17
CA ALA A 275 11.61 -20.39 -9.99
C ALA A 275 10.45 -20.88 -9.09
N PRO A 276 9.26 -20.27 -9.19
CA PRO A 276 8.07 -20.77 -8.52
C PRO A 276 7.74 -22.19 -8.96
N GLU A 277 7.09 -22.95 -8.08
CA GLU A 277 6.62 -24.32 -8.37
C GLU A 277 5.43 -24.32 -9.32
N VAL A 278 4.69 -23.21 -9.36
CA VAL A 278 3.53 -23.00 -10.22
C VAL A 278 3.91 -22.23 -11.47
N SER A 279 3.23 -22.53 -12.58
CA SER A 279 3.43 -21.84 -13.84
C SER A 279 2.76 -20.45 -13.80
N GLY A 280 3.39 -19.46 -14.43
CA GLY A 280 2.86 -18.10 -14.57
C GLY A 280 2.75 -17.67 -16.04
N THR A 281 2.48 -16.39 -16.27
CA THR A 281 2.32 -15.81 -17.62
C THR A 281 3.63 -15.63 -18.38
N PHE A 282 4.78 -15.75 -17.73
CA PHE A 282 6.12 -15.69 -18.32
C PHE A 282 7.05 -16.73 -17.71
N ASP A 283 8.14 -17.08 -18.40
CA ASP A 283 9.17 -17.99 -17.90
C ASP A 283 10.00 -17.33 -16.78
N PRO A 284 9.94 -17.81 -15.53
CA PRO A 284 10.66 -17.22 -14.40
C PRO A 284 12.13 -17.67 -14.32
N ALA A 285 12.55 -18.70 -15.06
CA ALA A 285 13.89 -19.28 -14.92
C ALA A 285 15.04 -18.29 -15.23
N PRO A 286 14.96 -17.43 -16.27
CA PRO A 286 15.97 -16.41 -16.53
C PRO A 286 16.09 -15.41 -15.37
N SER A 287 14.97 -14.97 -14.82
CA SER A 287 14.90 -14.07 -13.66
C SER A 287 15.49 -14.70 -12.41
N ALA A 288 15.10 -15.94 -12.07
CA ALA A 288 15.66 -16.67 -10.93
C ALA A 288 17.18 -16.87 -11.04
N HIS A 289 17.69 -17.12 -12.25
CA HIS A 289 19.14 -17.18 -12.48
C HIS A 289 19.80 -15.82 -12.30
N ALA A 290 19.25 -14.77 -12.90
CA ALA A 290 19.81 -13.42 -12.81
C ALA A 290 19.79 -12.87 -11.38
N GLU A 291 18.72 -13.09 -10.60
CA GLU A 291 18.63 -12.72 -9.19
C GLU A 291 19.78 -13.30 -8.35
N ARG A 292 20.04 -14.61 -8.49
CA ARG A 292 21.17 -15.28 -7.79
C ARG A 292 22.51 -14.71 -8.23
N SER A 293 22.73 -14.63 -9.54
CA SER A 293 24.00 -14.17 -10.10
C SER A 293 24.30 -12.73 -9.70
N ALA A 294 23.29 -11.86 -9.71
CA ALA A 294 23.43 -10.46 -9.35
C ALA A 294 23.79 -10.26 -7.88
N LEU A 295 23.24 -11.07 -6.97
CA LEU A 295 23.62 -11.01 -5.55
C LEU A 295 25.10 -11.37 -5.36
N ILE A 296 25.57 -12.44 -6.01
CA ILE A 296 26.96 -12.87 -5.96
C ILE A 296 27.89 -11.83 -6.60
N ASP A 297 27.49 -11.28 -7.75
CA ASP A 297 28.26 -10.25 -8.45
C ASP A 297 28.34 -8.94 -7.65
N ALA A 298 27.27 -8.56 -6.96
CA ALA A 298 27.24 -7.37 -6.10
C ALA A 298 28.16 -7.54 -4.89
N LEU A 299 28.12 -8.71 -4.23
CA LEU A 299 29.05 -9.06 -3.15
C LEU A 299 30.51 -9.10 -3.62
N ALA A 300 30.76 -9.44 -4.89
CA ALA A 300 32.08 -9.41 -5.50
C ALA A 300 32.50 -8.00 -5.99
N GLY A 301 31.71 -6.96 -5.74
CA GLY A 301 32.00 -5.59 -6.14
C GLY A 301 31.94 -5.34 -7.66
N LYS A 302 31.23 -6.18 -8.40
CA LYS A 302 31.06 -6.02 -9.85
C LYS A 302 29.93 -5.03 -10.17
N ARG A 303 29.98 -4.47 -11.37
CA ARG A 303 28.88 -3.64 -11.90
C ARG A 303 27.66 -4.52 -12.15
N ILE A 304 26.54 -4.16 -11.54
CA ILE A 304 25.22 -4.71 -11.84
C ILE A 304 24.57 -3.86 -12.94
N GLU A 305 24.09 -4.50 -14.01
CA GLU A 305 23.41 -3.80 -15.09
C GLU A 305 22.12 -3.13 -14.59
N ALA A 306 21.83 -1.95 -15.12
CA ALA A 306 20.63 -1.21 -14.76
C ALA A 306 19.40 -1.79 -15.49
N GLY A 307 18.24 -1.77 -14.83
CA GLY A 307 17.00 -2.27 -15.40
C GLY A 307 15.80 -1.40 -15.02
N PRO A 308 14.79 -1.28 -15.89
CA PRO A 308 13.58 -0.54 -15.56
C PRO A 308 12.79 -1.26 -14.47
N SER A 309 11.92 -0.51 -13.82
CA SER A 309 10.92 -0.98 -12.86
C SER A 309 9.51 -0.87 -13.45
N GLY A 310 8.58 -1.64 -12.90
CA GLY A 310 7.19 -1.75 -13.35
C GLY A 310 6.65 -3.17 -13.19
N SER A 311 5.35 -3.34 -13.42
CA SER A 311 4.68 -4.64 -13.33
C SER A 311 4.82 -5.45 -14.62
N PRO A 312 5.44 -6.65 -14.58
CA PRO A 312 5.44 -7.53 -15.74
C PRO A 312 4.02 -8.02 -16.10
N TYR A 313 3.09 -8.03 -15.15
CA TYR A 313 1.69 -8.40 -15.38
C TYR A 313 0.87 -7.26 -16.00
N ARG A 314 1.34 -6.02 -15.89
CA ARG A 314 0.79 -4.85 -16.60
C ARG A 314 1.57 -4.54 -17.90
N GLY A 315 1.98 -5.58 -18.62
CA GLY A 315 2.58 -5.47 -19.95
C GLY A 315 4.04 -4.97 -20.01
N ARG A 316 4.71 -4.75 -18.87
CA ARG A 316 6.11 -4.28 -18.83
C ARG A 316 7.10 -5.43 -18.97
N SER A 317 7.09 -6.14 -20.10
CA SER A 317 8.03 -7.25 -20.34
C SER A 317 9.51 -6.81 -20.36
N ASP A 318 9.77 -5.52 -20.56
CA ASP A 318 11.11 -4.90 -20.52
C ASP A 318 11.77 -4.95 -19.13
N VAL A 319 11.01 -5.22 -18.07
CA VAL A 319 11.53 -5.43 -16.70
C VAL A 319 12.13 -6.83 -16.51
N LEU A 320 11.87 -7.75 -17.44
CA LEU A 320 12.44 -9.10 -17.44
C LEU A 320 13.70 -9.19 -18.31
N PRO A 321 14.69 -10.04 -17.96
CA PRO A 321 14.81 -10.71 -16.67
C PRO A 321 15.08 -9.71 -15.54
N THR A 322 14.69 -10.09 -14.33
CA THR A 322 15.04 -9.36 -13.09
C THR A 322 16.52 -9.60 -12.73
N GLY A 323 16.95 -9.30 -11.50
CA GLY A 323 18.36 -9.31 -11.09
C GLY A 323 19.15 -8.09 -11.57
N ARG A 324 18.47 -7.03 -12.01
CA ARG A 324 19.07 -5.76 -12.45
C ARG A 324 18.92 -4.68 -11.40
N ASN A 325 19.81 -3.70 -11.44
CA ASN A 325 19.79 -2.54 -10.56
C ASN A 325 18.68 -1.57 -11.01
N LEU A 326 17.58 -1.50 -10.24
CA LEU A 326 16.36 -0.81 -10.66
C LEU A 326 16.57 0.71 -10.90
N TYR A 327 15.99 1.23 -11.98
CA TYR A 327 15.76 2.66 -12.20
C TYR A 327 14.28 2.95 -12.43
N THR A 328 13.87 4.22 -12.23
CA THR A 328 12.48 4.69 -12.32
C THR A 328 12.27 5.63 -13.51
N THR A 329 11.20 6.43 -13.52
CA THR A 329 10.86 7.35 -14.62
C THR A 329 11.55 8.73 -14.50
N ASP A 330 11.68 9.47 -15.61
CA ASP A 330 12.06 10.91 -15.56
C ASP A 330 10.82 11.71 -15.09
N PRO A 331 10.87 12.36 -13.92
CA PRO A 331 9.72 13.08 -13.39
C PRO A 331 9.27 14.25 -14.28
N ARG A 332 10.12 14.75 -15.20
CA ARG A 332 9.78 15.87 -16.11
C ARG A 332 9.02 15.43 -17.35
N SER A 333 8.97 14.13 -17.65
CA SER A 333 8.16 13.58 -18.74
C SER A 333 6.78 13.09 -18.27
N VAL A 334 6.45 13.30 -16.99
CA VAL A 334 5.16 12.93 -16.40
C VAL A 334 4.23 14.18 -16.36
N PRO A 335 2.93 14.05 -16.67
CA PRO A 335 2.32 12.91 -17.34
C PRO A 335 2.75 12.81 -18.82
N THR A 336 2.90 11.58 -19.33
CA THR A 336 3.15 11.37 -20.76
C THR A 336 1.88 11.58 -21.60
N ARG A 337 2.00 11.69 -22.93
CA ARG A 337 0.82 11.76 -23.82
C ARG A 337 -0.05 10.51 -23.76
N ALA A 338 0.57 9.34 -23.64
CA ALA A 338 -0.13 8.07 -23.48
C ALA A 338 -0.87 8.05 -22.14
N ALA A 339 -0.20 8.45 -21.06
CA ALA A 339 -0.82 8.58 -19.75
C ALA A 339 -1.99 9.59 -19.74
N TYR A 340 -1.89 10.68 -20.51
CA TYR A 340 -3.03 11.60 -20.66
C TYR A 340 -4.22 10.95 -21.37
N THR A 341 -3.97 10.21 -22.45
CA THR A 341 -5.03 9.48 -23.16
C THR A 341 -5.72 8.48 -22.24
N GLN A 342 -4.95 7.79 -21.39
CA GLN A 342 -5.50 6.87 -20.39
C GLN A 342 -6.22 7.59 -19.25
N GLY A 343 -5.68 8.71 -18.77
CA GLY A 343 -6.31 9.56 -17.76
C GLY A 343 -7.69 10.07 -18.18
N VAL A 344 -7.90 10.33 -19.47
CA VAL A 344 -9.24 10.63 -20.02
C VAL A 344 -10.18 9.45 -19.81
N LYS A 345 -9.79 8.21 -20.15
CA LYS A 345 -10.63 7.02 -19.94
C LYS A 345 -10.99 6.84 -18.46
N LEU A 346 -10.02 7.01 -17.57
CA LEU A 346 -10.22 6.92 -16.12
C LEU A 346 -11.22 7.96 -15.60
N ALA A 347 -11.11 9.19 -16.08
CA ALA A 347 -11.98 10.28 -15.67
C ALA A 347 -13.42 10.04 -16.15
N GLU A 348 -13.60 9.61 -17.39
CA GLU A 348 -14.93 9.30 -17.92
C GLU A 348 -15.55 8.08 -17.24
N GLU A 349 -14.77 7.07 -16.88
CA GLU A 349 -15.25 5.91 -16.10
C GLU A 349 -15.71 6.32 -14.69
N LEU A 350 -14.92 7.14 -13.99
CA LEU A 350 -15.30 7.68 -12.68
C LEU A 350 -16.58 8.52 -12.75
N VAL A 351 -16.68 9.42 -13.74
CA VAL A 351 -17.88 10.25 -13.95
C VAL A 351 -19.09 9.39 -14.29
N ARG A 352 -18.93 8.40 -15.19
CA ARG A 352 -19.99 7.46 -15.56
C ARG A 352 -20.49 6.72 -14.32
N ARG A 353 -19.59 6.22 -13.47
CA ARG A 353 -19.98 5.50 -12.26
C ARG A 353 -20.66 6.42 -11.26
N HIS A 354 -20.11 7.60 -11.01
CA HIS A 354 -20.71 8.55 -10.07
C HIS A 354 -22.11 8.98 -10.50
N LEU A 355 -22.34 9.21 -11.80
CA LEU A 355 -23.68 9.51 -12.32
C LEU A 355 -24.67 8.34 -12.13
N GLN A 356 -24.20 7.10 -12.16
CA GLN A 356 -25.04 5.92 -11.88
C GLN A 356 -25.44 5.84 -10.42
N GLU A 357 -24.55 6.20 -9.50
CA GLU A 357 -24.82 6.17 -8.05
C GLU A 357 -25.65 7.39 -7.59
N GLU A 358 -25.27 8.60 -8.01
CA GLU A 358 -25.79 9.85 -7.43
C GLU A 358 -26.75 10.61 -8.35
N GLY A 359 -26.79 10.29 -9.65
CA GLY A 359 -27.66 10.94 -10.63
C GLY A 359 -27.28 12.38 -11.02
N ASP A 360 -26.19 12.93 -10.48
CA ASP A 360 -25.62 14.25 -10.81
C ASP A 360 -24.08 14.17 -10.83
N TYR A 361 -23.40 15.21 -11.30
CA TYR A 361 -21.93 15.26 -11.30
C TYR A 361 -21.35 15.54 -9.89
N PRO A 362 -20.12 15.07 -9.59
CA PRO A 362 -19.43 15.43 -8.36
C PRO A 362 -19.27 16.95 -8.24
N LYS A 363 -19.73 17.52 -7.12
CA LYS A 363 -19.58 18.95 -6.80
C LYS A 363 -18.29 19.21 -6.04
N GLY A 364 -17.77 18.22 -5.32
CA GLY A 364 -16.48 18.27 -4.67
C GLY A 364 -15.83 16.88 -4.64
N LEU A 365 -14.74 16.72 -5.37
CA LEU A 365 -14.01 15.45 -5.47
C LEU A 365 -12.61 15.57 -4.87
N ILE A 366 -12.25 14.63 -4.00
CA ILE A 366 -10.86 14.43 -3.59
C ILE A 366 -10.27 13.23 -4.32
N VAL A 367 -9.13 13.42 -4.97
CA VAL A 367 -8.36 12.37 -5.64
C VAL A 367 -7.08 12.11 -4.84
N ASP A 368 -6.91 10.90 -4.34
CA ASP A 368 -5.66 10.51 -3.65
C ASP A 368 -4.61 9.99 -4.64
N LEU A 369 -3.41 10.55 -4.57
CA LEU A 369 -2.32 10.28 -5.51
C LEU A 369 -1.08 9.74 -4.79
N TRP A 370 -0.61 8.57 -5.21
CA TRP A 370 0.62 7.96 -4.70
C TRP A 370 1.78 8.09 -5.66
N GLY A 371 2.94 8.51 -5.15
CA GLY A 371 4.16 8.65 -5.95
C GLY A 371 4.57 7.37 -6.69
N SER A 372 4.46 6.19 -6.06
CA SER A 372 4.79 4.90 -6.70
C SER A 372 3.88 4.61 -7.89
N ALA A 373 2.56 4.83 -7.75
CA ALA A 373 1.60 4.67 -8.85
C ALA A 373 1.93 5.62 -10.00
N THR A 374 2.17 6.91 -9.71
CA THR A 374 2.58 7.91 -10.72
C THR A 374 3.85 7.52 -11.47
N MET A 375 4.81 6.87 -10.82
CA MET A 375 6.01 6.35 -11.49
C MET A 375 5.70 5.18 -12.43
N ARG A 376 4.78 4.27 -12.03
CA ARG A 376 4.43 3.08 -12.81
C ARG A 376 3.58 3.40 -14.03
N THR A 377 2.61 4.29 -13.86
CA THR A 377 1.64 4.70 -14.90
C THR A 377 2.16 5.84 -15.77
N ALA A 378 3.28 6.47 -15.37
CA ALA A 378 3.75 7.72 -15.95
C ALA A 378 2.69 8.84 -15.89
N GLY A 379 1.88 8.86 -14.81
CA GLY A 379 0.95 9.93 -14.44
C GLY A 379 -0.46 9.80 -14.99
N GLU A 380 -0.99 8.59 -15.16
CA GLU A 380 -2.36 8.36 -15.64
C GLU A 380 -3.40 9.00 -14.70
N GLU A 381 -3.23 8.81 -13.40
CA GLU A 381 -4.09 9.34 -12.33
C GLU A 381 -4.00 10.86 -12.17
N PHE A 382 -2.80 11.44 -12.33
CA PHE A 382 -2.63 12.90 -12.32
C PHE A 382 -3.26 13.52 -13.57
N ALA A 383 -3.12 12.86 -14.72
CA ALA A 383 -3.75 13.28 -15.96
C ALA A 383 -5.29 13.16 -15.90
N MET A 384 -5.82 12.13 -15.25
CA MET A 384 -7.24 12.00 -14.93
C MET A 384 -7.72 13.23 -14.17
N ALA A 385 -7.04 13.63 -13.10
CA ALA A 385 -7.41 14.83 -12.34
C ALA A 385 -7.41 16.10 -13.19
N LEU A 386 -6.40 16.31 -14.05
CA LEU A 386 -6.39 17.44 -14.99
C LEU A 386 -7.59 17.41 -15.94
N HIS A 387 -7.95 16.23 -16.48
CA HIS A 387 -9.08 16.11 -17.38
C HIS A 387 -10.43 16.34 -16.68
N LEU A 388 -10.57 15.95 -15.41
CA LEU A 388 -11.75 16.24 -14.59
C LEU A 388 -11.96 17.77 -14.44
N LEU A 389 -10.88 18.56 -14.33
CA LEU A 389 -10.92 20.03 -14.37
C LEU A 389 -11.26 20.62 -15.76
N GLY A 390 -11.14 19.82 -16.83
CA GLY A 390 -11.18 20.28 -18.22
C GLY A 390 -9.89 20.95 -18.67
N VAL A 391 -8.74 20.38 -18.27
CA VAL A 391 -7.39 20.84 -18.61
C VAL A 391 -6.59 19.69 -19.19
N LYS A 392 -5.68 19.97 -20.12
CA LYS A 392 -4.71 19.01 -20.63
C LYS A 392 -3.27 19.52 -20.45
N PRO A 393 -2.29 18.63 -20.23
CA PRO A 393 -0.88 19.02 -20.25
C PRO A 393 -0.45 19.55 -21.63
N ALA A 394 0.53 20.44 -21.64
CA ALA A 394 1.25 20.87 -22.83
C ALA A 394 2.68 20.28 -22.79
N TRP A 395 3.15 19.79 -23.93
CA TRP A 395 4.47 19.16 -24.06
C TRP A 395 5.35 19.89 -25.08
N ASP A 396 6.64 20.01 -24.76
CA ASP A 396 7.63 20.58 -25.66
C ASP A 396 7.89 19.69 -26.88
N LYS A 397 8.00 20.33 -28.05
CA LYS A 397 8.33 19.63 -29.30
C LYS A 397 9.73 19.01 -29.19
N GLY A 398 9.80 17.68 -29.32
CA GLY A 398 11.05 16.92 -29.44
C GLY A 398 11.62 16.39 -28.12
N SER A 399 11.33 17.00 -26.97
CA SER A 399 11.75 16.47 -25.65
C SER A 399 10.65 15.68 -24.95
N GLU A 400 9.39 15.83 -25.38
CA GLU A 400 8.20 15.27 -24.73
C GLU A 400 8.09 15.59 -23.23
N ARG A 401 8.82 16.62 -22.77
CA ARG A 401 8.71 17.13 -21.40
C ARG A 401 7.47 18.01 -21.28
N VAL A 402 6.84 17.96 -20.12
CA VAL A 402 5.70 18.82 -19.81
C VAL A 402 6.21 20.25 -19.61
N SER A 403 5.65 21.19 -20.37
CA SER A 403 6.04 22.60 -20.37
C SER A 403 4.93 23.56 -19.93
N GLY A 404 3.72 23.05 -19.71
CA GLY A 404 2.60 23.84 -19.20
C GLY A 404 1.28 23.10 -19.30
N ILE A 405 0.20 23.87 -19.34
CA ILE A 405 -1.17 23.39 -19.48
C ILE A 405 -1.89 24.11 -20.62
N GLU A 406 -2.89 23.44 -21.18
CA GLU A 406 -3.89 24.03 -22.06
C GLU A 406 -5.27 23.77 -21.45
N VAL A 407 -6.04 24.84 -21.25
CA VAL A 407 -7.41 24.72 -20.78
C VAL A 407 -8.31 24.33 -21.96
N LEU A 408 -9.06 23.25 -21.82
CA LEU A 408 -10.01 22.81 -22.83
C LEU A 408 -11.16 23.82 -22.94
N PRO A 409 -11.61 24.18 -24.17
CA PRO A 409 -12.80 25.00 -24.36
C PRO A 409 -14.01 24.36 -23.70
N ILE A 410 -14.81 25.16 -22.98
CA ILE A 410 -15.98 24.65 -22.27
C ILE A 410 -17.02 24.04 -23.22
N THR A 411 -17.07 24.50 -24.46
CA THR A 411 -17.94 23.96 -25.53
C THR A 411 -17.57 22.55 -25.98
N ASP A 412 -16.34 22.12 -25.70
CA ASP A 412 -15.85 20.79 -26.05
C ASP A 412 -16.10 19.77 -24.91
N LEU A 413 -16.54 20.26 -23.74
CA LEU A 413 -16.87 19.42 -22.58
C LEU A 413 -18.36 19.05 -22.62
N SER A 414 -18.67 17.77 -22.44
CA SER A 414 -20.05 17.25 -22.29
C SER A 414 -20.61 17.43 -20.87
N ARG A 415 -19.83 18.03 -19.97
CA ARG A 415 -20.11 18.19 -18.54
C ARG A 415 -19.49 19.49 -18.01
N PRO A 416 -19.93 19.99 -16.84
CA PRO A 416 -19.22 21.01 -16.09
C PRO A 416 -17.77 20.59 -15.76
N ARG A 417 -16.93 21.57 -15.50
CA ARG A 417 -15.65 21.35 -14.82
C ARG A 417 -15.95 20.93 -13.38
N LEU A 418 -15.27 19.90 -12.89
CA LEU A 418 -15.48 19.40 -11.53
C LEU A 418 -14.56 20.13 -10.53
N ASP A 419 -15.01 20.37 -9.29
CA ASP A 419 -14.09 20.87 -8.25
C ASP A 419 -13.24 19.73 -7.70
N VAL A 420 -12.00 19.64 -8.17
CA VAL A 420 -11.08 18.56 -7.83
C VAL A 420 -9.94 19.04 -6.94
N THR A 421 -9.80 18.39 -5.78
CA THR A 421 -8.68 18.54 -4.86
C THR A 421 -7.82 17.29 -4.87
N LEU A 422 -6.51 17.47 -4.94
CA LEU A 422 -5.53 16.39 -4.81
C LEU A 422 -5.10 16.26 -3.35
N ARG A 423 -5.17 15.04 -2.83
CA ARG A 423 -4.39 14.64 -1.66
C ARG A 423 -3.23 13.79 -2.17
N VAL A 424 -1.99 14.14 -1.85
CA VAL A 424 -0.80 13.48 -2.41
C VAL A 424 0.07 12.89 -1.31
N SER A 425 0.69 11.74 -1.58
CA SER A 425 1.62 11.12 -0.63
C SER A 425 2.93 11.90 -0.48
N GLY A 426 3.66 11.67 0.62
CA GLY A 426 4.98 12.30 0.84
C GLY A 426 5.98 11.99 -0.26
N LEU A 427 5.94 10.77 -0.81
CA LEU A 427 6.76 10.37 -1.96
C LEU A 427 6.38 11.16 -3.22
N PHE A 428 5.08 11.39 -3.47
CA PHE A 428 4.64 12.22 -4.58
C PHE A 428 5.18 13.65 -4.46
N ARG A 429 5.03 14.27 -3.29
CA ARG A 429 5.57 15.61 -2.99
C ARG A 429 7.06 15.71 -3.32
N ASP A 430 7.84 14.71 -2.92
CA ASP A 430 9.30 14.75 -3.06
C ASP A 430 9.80 14.48 -4.49
N VAL A 431 9.07 13.66 -5.25
CA VAL A 431 9.50 13.26 -6.61
C VAL A 431 8.89 14.14 -7.69
N PHE A 432 7.67 14.65 -7.47
CA PHE A 432 6.89 15.38 -8.46
C PHE A 432 6.46 16.79 -8.01
N PRO A 433 7.33 17.62 -7.40
CA PRO A 433 6.94 18.98 -6.99
C PRO A 433 6.48 19.84 -8.19
N THR A 434 7.01 19.56 -9.37
CA THR A 434 6.60 20.22 -10.62
C THR A 434 5.14 19.95 -11.00
N LEU A 435 4.58 18.79 -10.65
CA LEU A 435 3.18 18.46 -10.92
C LEU A 435 2.24 19.26 -10.02
N SER A 436 2.58 19.44 -8.74
CA SER A 436 1.81 20.30 -7.83
C SER A 436 1.79 21.76 -8.31
N ALA A 437 2.94 22.27 -8.78
CA ALA A 437 3.01 23.61 -9.37
C ALA A 437 2.16 23.74 -10.66
N LEU A 438 2.21 22.72 -11.51
CA LEU A 438 1.40 22.64 -12.75
C LEU A 438 -0.10 22.65 -12.43
N TYR A 439 -0.52 21.93 -11.40
CA TYR A 439 -1.92 21.90 -10.95
C TYR A 439 -2.35 23.28 -10.42
N GLY A 440 -1.53 23.94 -9.61
CA GLY A 440 -1.78 25.32 -9.16
C GLY A 440 -1.91 26.31 -10.32
N GLN A 441 -1.09 26.15 -11.38
CA GLN A 441 -1.22 26.93 -12.61
C GLN A 441 -2.57 26.70 -13.30
N ALA A 442 -3.04 25.45 -13.37
CA ALA A 442 -4.35 25.11 -13.93
C ALA A 442 -5.49 25.79 -13.15
N ILE A 443 -5.48 25.73 -11.81
CA ILE A 443 -6.51 26.38 -10.96
C ILE A 443 -6.57 27.89 -11.21
N ARG A 444 -5.41 28.58 -11.25
CA ARG A 444 -5.37 30.02 -11.57
C ARG A 444 -5.92 30.32 -12.96
N ALA A 445 -5.57 29.49 -13.95
CA ALA A 445 -6.03 29.66 -15.32
C ALA A 445 -7.55 29.48 -15.45
N LEU A 446 -8.13 28.55 -14.68
CA LEU A 446 -9.58 28.31 -14.63
C LEU A 446 -10.33 29.43 -13.90
N ALA A 447 -9.77 29.95 -12.80
CA ALA A 447 -10.39 31.02 -12.03
C ALA A 447 -10.48 32.35 -12.80
N ALA A 448 -9.53 32.58 -13.71
CA ALA A 448 -9.48 33.78 -14.55
C ALA A 448 -10.40 33.71 -15.79
N ARG A 449 -11.15 32.62 -16.00
CA ARG A 449 -12.03 32.48 -17.18
C ARG A 449 -13.36 33.20 -16.97
N ASP A 450 -13.84 33.77 -18.06
CA ASP A 450 -15.21 34.29 -18.17
C ASP A 450 -16.15 33.13 -18.55
N GLU A 451 -16.46 32.29 -17.56
CA GLU A 451 -17.34 31.12 -17.68
C GLU A 451 -18.39 31.20 -16.55
N ALA A 452 -19.59 30.65 -16.79
CA ALA A 452 -20.65 30.65 -15.79
C ALA A 452 -20.30 29.71 -14.61
N THR A 453 -20.62 30.12 -13.38
CA THR A 453 -20.19 29.43 -12.15
C THR A 453 -20.80 28.04 -11.96
N ASP A 454 -21.93 27.77 -12.60
CA ASP A 454 -22.59 26.46 -12.64
C ASP A 454 -21.86 25.47 -13.58
N TRP A 455 -21.05 25.97 -14.51
CA TRP A 455 -20.23 25.17 -15.42
C TRP A 455 -18.74 25.17 -15.09
N ASN A 456 -18.27 26.21 -14.39
CA ASN A 456 -16.91 26.34 -13.90
C ASN A 456 -16.91 26.80 -12.43
N PRO A 457 -16.69 25.91 -11.45
CA PRO A 457 -16.71 26.25 -10.03
C PRO A 457 -15.55 27.15 -9.59
N TYR A 458 -14.56 27.37 -10.47
CA TYR A 458 -13.41 28.24 -10.21
C TYR A 458 -13.65 29.69 -10.67
N ALA A 459 -14.54 29.92 -11.65
CA ALA A 459 -14.68 31.20 -12.31
C ALA A 459 -15.04 32.33 -11.33
N GLY A 460 -14.26 33.42 -11.36
CA GLY A 460 -14.49 34.58 -10.49
C GLY A 460 -14.14 34.37 -9.01
N GLN A 461 -13.64 33.20 -8.62
CA GLN A 461 -13.19 32.91 -7.26
C GLN A 461 -11.72 33.27 -7.08
N ALA A 462 -11.32 33.63 -5.85
CA ALA A 462 -9.90 33.75 -5.51
C ALA A 462 -9.24 32.36 -5.59
N PRO A 463 -8.11 32.20 -6.29
CA PRO A 463 -7.40 30.92 -6.33
C PRO A 463 -7.02 30.48 -4.91
N SER A 464 -7.45 29.28 -4.54
CA SER A 464 -7.17 28.64 -3.26
C SER A 464 -6.44 27.32 -3.48
N ALA A 465 -5.76 26.81 -2.45
CA ALA A 465 -5.03 25.56 -2.53
C ALA A 465 -5.95 24.40 -2.97
N ARG A 466 -5.41 23.52 -3.82
CA ARG A 466 -6.05 22.28 -4.31
C ARG A 466 -5.12 21.08 -4.29
N VAL A 467 -3.90 21.22 -3.78
CA VAL A 467 -2.96 20.12 -3.64
C VAL A 467 -2.49 20.11 -2.20
N PHE A 468 -2.80 19.03 -1.50
CA PHE A 468 -2.56 18.86 -0.08
C PHE A 468 -1.78 17.58 0.17
N GLY A 469 -0.95 17.55 1.22
CA GLY A 469 -0.19 16.36 1.59
C GLY A 469 0.52 16.53 2.92
N PRO A 470 1.45 15.62 3.26
CA PRO A 470 2.15 15.64 4.53
C PRO A 470 3.22 16.72 4.59
N ALA A 471 3.56 17.11 5.83
CA ALA A 471 4.66 18.01 6.16
C ALA A 471 5.97 17.55 5.51
N PRO A 472 6.85 18.45 5.05
CA PRO A 472 8.18 18.08 4.55
C PRO A 472 8.92 17.16 5.52
N GLY A 473 9.36 15.99 5.04
CA GLY A 473 9.99 14.97 5.88
C GLY A 473 9.04 13.95 6.51
N SER A 474 7.72 14.15 6.44
CA SER A 474 6.73 13.18 6.92
C SER A 474 6.07 12.41 5.77
N TYR A 475 5.65 11.18 6.06
CA TYR A 475 5.05 10.20 5.16
C TYR A 475 3.96 9.42 5.92
N GLY A 476 3.07 8.72 5.21
CA GLY A 476 1.92 8.04 5.83
C GLY A 476 0.86 9.01 6.35
N VAL A 477 -0.04 8.50 7.19
CA VAL A 477 -1.14 9.27 7.82
C VAL A 477 -1.16 9.21 9.35
N ASN A 478 -0.21 8.50 9.98
CA ASN A 478 -0.08 8.39 11.45
C ASN A 478 -1.36 7.87 12.15
N MET A 479 -1.88 6.73 11.68
CA MET A 479 -3.19 6.20 12.09
C MET A 479 -3.14 4.74 12.58
N THR A 480 -1.95 4.16 12.72
CA THR A 480 -1.82 2.71 12.93
C THR A 480 -2.53 2.27 14.20
N GLN A 481 -2.18 2.83 15.36
CA GLN A 481 -2.82 2.47 16.63
C GLN A 481 -4.34 2.75 16.63
N LEU A 482 -4.75 3.84 15.98
CA LEU A 482 -6.14 4.27 15.93
C LEU A 482 -7.00 3.31 15.09
N SER A 483 -6.38 2.59 14.16
CA SER A 483 -7.06 1.60 13.33
C SER A 483 -7.31 0.28 14.06
N GLU A 484 -6.64 0.05 15.19
CA GLU A 484 -6.75 -1.18 15.98
C GLU A 484 -7.64 -1.07 17.22
N VAL A 485 -8.04 0.15 17.59
CA VAL A 485 -8.89 0.42 18.76
C VAL A 485 -10.31 0.74 18.30
N TYR A 486 -11.25 -0.17 18.52
CA TYR A 486 -12.59 -0.10 17.94
C TYR A 486 -13.59 0.74 18.74
N THR A 487 -13.27 2.02 18.97
CA THR A 487 -14.16 2.97 19.65
C THR A 487 -14.50 4.18 18.77
N ASP A 488 -15.62 4.85 19.05
CA ASP A 488 -15.97 6.07 18.30
C ASP A 488 -14.95 7.20 18.52
N GLU A 489 -14.33 7.26 19.70
CA GLU A 489 -13.26 8.20 20.01
C GLU A 489 -12.00 7.94 19.16
N ALA A 490 -11.58 6.67 19.04
CA ALA A 490 -10.42 6.30 18.21
C ALA A 490 -10.68 6.62 16.74
N ARG A 491 -11.89 6.33 16.24
CA ARG A 491 -12.31 6.70 14.88
C ARG A 491 -12.28 8.20 14.63
N ALA A 492 -12.74 9.00 15.60
CA ALA A 492 -12.70 10.46 15.51
C ALA A 492 -11.25 10.99 15.51
N GLN A 493 -10.38 10.43 16.34
CA GLN A 493 -8.95 10.73 16.36
C GLN A 493 -8.28 10.34 15.05
N ALA A 494 -8.67 9.22 14.45
CA ALA A 494 -8.21 8.77 13.14
C ALA A 494 -8.56 9.80 12.05
N GLY A 495 -9.79 10.32 12.04
CA GLY A 495 -10.19 11.39 11.12
C GLY A 495 -9.37 12.67 11.30
N GLU A 496 -9.07 13.05 12.55
CA GLU A 496 -8.22 14.20 12.85
C GLU A 496 -6.76 13.98 12.42
N ALA A 497 -6.22 12.78 12.61
CA ALA A 497 -4.88 12.40 12.18
C ALA A 497 -4.75 12.47 10.64
N TRP A 498 -5.77 12.01 9.91
CA TRP A 498 -5.81 12.13 8.45
C TRP A 498 -5.80 13.59 7.97
N LEU A 499 -6.55 14.48 8.64
CA LEU A 499 -6.57 15.92 8.36
C LEU A 499 -5.20 16.57 8.65
N GLU A 500 -4.58 16.22 9.78
CA GLU A 500 -3.26 16.73 10.15
C GLU A 500 -2.18 16.27 9.16
N ALA A 501 -2.19 14.99 8.79
CA ALA A 501 -1.29 14.42 7.80
C ALA A 501 -1.50 14.97 6.38
N SER A 502 -2.61 15.67 6.14
CA SER A 502 -2.94 16.32 4.86
C SER A 502 -2.90 17.85 4.95
N SER A 503 -2.38 18.41 6.05
CA SER A 503 -2.52 19.83 6.39
C SER A 503 -1.57 20.78 5.65
N PHE A 504 -0.78 20.32 4.69
CA PHE A 504 0.17 21.18 3.95
C PHE A 504 -0.28 21.38 2.52
N ALA A 505 -0.55 22.65 2.16
CA ALA A 505 -0.80 23.07 0.79
C ALA A 505 0.52 23.10 0.01
N LEU A 506 0.53 22.47 -1.17
CA LEU A 506 1.72 22.24 -1.98
C LEU A 506 1.63 22.99 -3.30
N GLU A 507 2.59 23.88 -3.57
CA GLU A 507 2.74 24.52 -4.88
C GLU A 507 4.22 24.60 -5.29
N GLY A 508 4.73 23.50 -5.86
CA GLY A 508 6.15 23.38 -6.16
C GLY A 508 6.99 23.31 -4.88
N GLU A 509 7.99 24.18 -4.77
CA GLU A 509 8.81 24.31 -3.56
C GLU A 509 8.13 25.15 -2.47
N ASN A 510 7.03 25.85 -2.78
CA ASN A 510 6.26 26.59 -1.80
C ASN A 510 5.31 25.65 -1.07
N ILE A 511 5.63 25.33 0.18
CA ILE A 511 4.87 24.43 1.03
C ILE A 511 4.47 25.18 2.30
N VAL A 512 3.17 25.30 2.54
CA VAL A 512 2.63 26.07 3.66
C VAL A 512 1.58 25.23 4.39
N GLN A 513 1.62 25.25 5.72
CA GLN A 513 0.58 24.60 6.52
C GLN A 513 -0.74 25.36 6.36
N ASP A 514 -1.78 24.66 5.92
CA ASP A 514 -3.14 25.12 5.70
C ASP A 514 -4.16 24.05 6.09
N LYS A 515 -4.22 23.77 7.40
CA LYS A 515 -5.18 22.82 7.98
C LYS A 515 -6.63 23.25 7.76
N ALA A 516 -6.91 24.55 7.84
CA ALA A 516 -8.25 25.08 7.62
C ALA A 516 -8.71 24.80 6.18
N GLY A 517 -7.83 25.00 5.19
CA GLY A 517 -8.11 24.73 3.79
C GLY A 517 -8.45 23.27 3.52
N ILE A 518 -7.66 22.31 4.00
CA ILE A 518 -7.99 20.88 3.79
C ILE A 518 -9.29 20.49 4.50
N THR A 519 -9.53 20.98 5.72
CA THR A 519 -10.79 20.72 6.45
C THR A 519 -12.00 21.23 5.69
N GLU A 520 -11.92 22.44 5.11
CA GLU A 520 -12.97 22.99 4.24
C GLU A 520 -13.18 22.10 3.01
N ARG A 521 -12.12 21.64 2.34
CA ARG A 521 -12.22 20.73 1.19
C ARG A 521 -12.90 19.41 1.53
N VAL A 522 -12.53 18.80 2.65
CA VAL A 522 -13.16 17.56 3.13
C VAL A 522 -14.64 17.80 3.47
N ALA A 523 -14.96 18.92 4.13
CA ALA A 523 -16.34 19.27 4.45
C ALA A 523 -17.21 19.43 3.19
N HIS A 524 -16.66 19.99 2.11
CA HIS A 524 -17.37 20.18 0.84
C HIS A 524 -17.35 18.98 -0.11
N ALA A 525 -16.40 18.04 0.05
CA ALA A 525 -16.29 16.89 -0.83
C ALA A 525 -17.50 15.95 -0.69
N ASP A 526 -18.16 15.62 -1.80
CA ASP A 526 -19.20 14.59 -1.87
C ASP A 526 -18.64 13.24 -2.29
N SER A 527 -17.42 13.21 -2.79
CA SER A 527 -16.79 12.00 -3.29
C SER A 527 -15.27 12.00 -3.09
N PHE A 528 -14.74 10.79 -2.96
CA PHE A 528 -13.31 10.52 -2.87
C PHE A 528 -12.98 9.33 -3.78
N VAL A 529 -11.84 9.40 -4.46
CA VAL A 529 -11.36 8.31 -5.30
C VAL A 529 -9.91 7.98 -4.97
N HIS A 530 -9.65 6.68 -4.83
CA HIS A 530 -8.32 6.09 -4.82
C HIS A 530 -8.18 5.14 -6.01
N LEU A 531 -6.96 4.99 -6.54
CA LEU A 531 -6.72 4.20 -7.75
C LEU A 531 -5.77 3.04 -7.47
N GLN A 532 -6.01 1.92 -8.16
CA GLN A 532 -5.11 0.77 -8.19
C GLN A 532 -4.64 0.50 -9.62
N ASP A 533 -3.33 0.35 -9.81
CA ASP A 533 -2.72 0.09 -11.12
C ASP A 533 -2.07 -1.30 -11.26
N LEU A 534 -1.86 -2.01 -10.15
CA LEU A 534 -1.18 -3.31 -10.11
C LEU A 534 -2.18 -4.46 -9.96
N THR A 535 -2.07 -5.47 -10.82
CA THR A 535 -2.82 -6.73 -10.67
C THR A 535 -2.30 -7.55 -9.48
N GLU A 536 -1.03 -7.35 -9.12
CA GLU A 536 -0.36 -8.06 -8.03
C GLU A 536 -0.78 -7.62 -6.62
N THR A 537 -1.58 -6.56 -6.51
CA THR A 537 -2.08 -6.01 -5.24
C THR A 537 -3.60 -5.96 -5.24
N ASP A 538 -4.17 -5.82 -4.05
CA ASP A 538 -5.57 -5.47 -3.82
C ASP A 538 -5.66 -4.62 -2.54
N LEU A 539 -6.81 -3.98 -2.28
CA LEU A 539 -6.95 -3.08 -1.14
C LEU A 539 -6.78 -3.76 0.23
N LEU A 540 -6.84 -5.08 0.31
CA LEU A 540 -6.66 -5.86 1.54
C LEU A 540 -5.27 -6.48 1.64
N LEU A 541 -4.34 -6.22 0.71
CA LEU A 541 -2.94 -6.64 0.82
C LEU A 541 -2.07 -5.66 1.59
N ALA A 542 -2.48 -4.40 1.75
CA ALA A 542 -1.75 -3.39 2.52
C ALA A 542 -2.69 -2.46 3.30
N ASN A 543 -2.31 -2.14 4.54
CA ASN A 543 -3.10 -1.25 5.40
C ASN A 543 -3.15 0.20 4.89
N ASP A 544 -2.22 0.59 4.02
CA ASP A 544 -2.19 1.94 3.43
C ASP A 544 -3.49 2.28 2.69
N TYR A 545 -4.14 1.30 2.04
CA TYR A 545 -5.44 1.50 1.42
C TYR A 545 -6.52 1.86 2.45
N ALA A 546 -6.59 1.12 3.57
CA ALA A 546 -7.56 1.41 4.63
C ALA A 546 -7.32 2.79 5.25
N THR A 547 -6.08 3.11 5.59
CA THR A 547 -5.75 4.38 6.24
C THR A 547 -5.95 5.60 5.33
N HIS A 548 -5.90 5.42 4.00
CA HIS A 548 -6.19 6.48 3.04
C HIS A 548 -7.67 6.59 2.68
N GLU A 549 -8.29 5.50 2.24
CA GLU A 549 -9.69 5.47 1.78
C GLU A 549 -10.66 5.57 2.96
N ALA A 550 -10.54 4.65 3.93
CA ALA A 550 -11.39 4.63 5.10
C ALA A 550 -11.00 5.72 6.11
N GLY A 551 -9.73 6.13 6.16
CA GLY A 551 -9.30 7.31 6.92
C GLY A 551 -9.93 8.61 6.43
N PHE A 552 -10.09 8.79 5.11
CA PHE A 552 -10.87 9.91 4.57
C PHE A 552 -12.34 9.84 5.03
N ALA A 553 -12.96 8.65 5.06
CA ALA A 553 -14.31 8.47 5.58
C ALA A 553 -14.44 8.96 7.04
N ALA A 554 -13.45 8.63 7.88
CA ALA A 554 -13.37 9.09 9.26
C ALA A 554 -13.20 10.63 9.33
N ALA A 555 -12.34 11.22 8.50
CA ALA A 555 -12.16 12.67 8.40
C ALA A 555 -13.45 13.38 7.95
N LYS A 556 -14.14 12.82 6.94
CA LYS A 556 -15.41 13.35 6.44
C LYS A 556 -16.48 13.35 7.52
N LYS A 557 -16.57 12.27 8.31
CA LYS A 557 -17.46 12.18 9.48
C LYS A 557 -17.12 13.24 10.52
N ALA A 558 -15.83 13.49 10.79
CA ALA A 558 -15.39 14.55 11.70
C ALA A 558 -15.79 15.97 11.23
N THR A 559 -15.90 16.19 9.91
CA THR A 559 -16.43 17.43 9.33
C THR A 559 -17.97 17.48 9.24
N GLY A 560 -18.68 16.46 9.74
CA GLY A 560 -20.14 16.46 9.86
C GLY A 560 -20.91 15.94 8.63
N GLY A 561 -20.27 15.17 7.75
CA GLY A 561 -20.93 14.60 6.57
C GLY A 561 -20.50 13.18 6.22
N THR A 562 -21.00 12.69 5.08
CA THR A 562 -20.57 11.45 4.40
C THR A 562 -20.22 11.77 2.95
N ALA A 563 -19.50 10.88 2.29
CA ALA A 563 -19.08 11.02 0.90
C ALA A 563 -19.03 9.64 0.25
N GLN A 564 -19.23 9.59 -1.06
CA GLN A 564 -19.09 8.36 -1.83
C GLN A 564 -17.62 8.04 -2.07
N LEU A 565 -17.23 6.81 -1.71
CA LEU A 565 -15.86 6.33 -1.80
C LEU A 565 -15.75 5.41 -3.00
N TYR A 566 -14.90 5.76 -3.95
CA TYR A 566 -14.65 4.98 -5.15
C TYR A 566 -13.24 4.39 -5.12
N HIS A 567 -13.16 3.09 -5.43
CA HIS A 567 -11.93 2.43 -5.77
C HIS A 567 -11.89 2.24 -7.29
N LEU A 568 -10.91 2.87 -7.95
CA LEU A 568 -10.78 2.86 -9.40
C LEU A 568 -9.69 1.88 -9.82
N ASP A 569 -10.13 0.72 -10.30
CA ASP A 569 -9.28 -0.36 -10.79
C ASP A 569 -8.83 -0.06 -12.23
N ASN A 570 -7.53 0.11 -12.38
CA ASN A 570 -6.84 0.37 -13.65
C ASN A 570 -5.69 -0.64 -13.88
N THR A 571 -5.88 -1.85 -13.34
CA THR A 571 -4.98 -2.99 -13.56
C THR A 571 -5.01 -3.44 -15.02
N ASN A 572 -6.18 -3.35 -15.68
CA ASN A 572 -6.35 -3.48 -17.12
C ASN A 572 -6.63 -2.09 -17.76
N PRO A 573 -5.62 -1.46 -18.40
CA PRO A 573 -5.79 -0.13 -18.99
C PRO A 573 -6.84 -0.05 -20.10
N GLU A 574 -7.16 -1.17 -20.76
CA GLU A 574 -8.18 -1.17 -21.82
C GLU A 574 -9.60 -1.12 -21.27
N ASN A 575 -9.81 -1.54 -20.03
CA ASN A 575 -11.13 -1.60 -19.41
C ASN A 575 -11.05 -1.22 -17.91
N PRO A 576 -10.80 0.05 -17.57
CA PRO A 576 -10.81 0.50 -16.18
C PRO A 576 -12.21 0.36 -15.58
N ARG A 577 -12.29 0.06 -14.28
CA ARG A 577 -13.56 -0.17 -13.58
C ARG A 577 -13.62 0.66 -12.29
N ALA A 578 -14.63 1.52 -12.16
CA ALA A 578 -14.92 2.22 -10.91
C ALA A 578 -15.95 1.43 -10.08
N ARG A 579 -15.57 1.07 -8.86
CA ARG A 579 -16.45 0.42 -7.88
C ARG A 579 -16.60 1.29 -6.65
N THR A 580 -17.73 1.16 -5.96
CA THR A 580 -17.82 1.74 -4.61
C THR A 580 -16.93 0.94 -3.67
N LEU A 581 -16.48 1.55 -2.57
CA LEU A 581 -15.63 0.87 -1.60
C LEU A 581 -16.24 -0.43 -1.05
N PRO A 582 -17.54 -0.49 -0.65
CA PRO A 582 -18.16 -1.75 -0.24
C PRO A 582 -18.13 -2.84 -1.32
N GLU A 583 -18.39 -2.48 -2.57
CA GLU A 583 -18.36 -3.41 -3.71
C GLU A 583 -16.96 -3.99 -3.92
N GLU A 584 -15.93 -3.14 -3.88
CA GLU A 584 -14.56 -3.59 -4.06
C GLU A 584 -14.07 -4.47 -2.89
N ILE A 585 -14.41 -4.12 -1.63
CA ILE A 585 -14.12 -4.96 -0.48
C ILE A 585 -14.77 -6.34 -0.65
N SER A 586 -16.05 -6.39 -1.02
CA SER A 586 -16.75 -7.65 -1.28
C SER A 586 -16.07 -8.45 -2.39
N ARG A 587 -15.72 -7.81 -3.52
CA ARG A 587 -15.01 -8.44 -4.63
C ARG A 587 -13.73 -9.10 -4.15
N VAL A 588 -12.88 -8.37 -3.42
CA VAL A 588 -11.57 -8.88 -2.96
C VAL A 588 -11.73 -10.01 -1.95
N VAL A 589 -12.70 -9.91 -1.04
CA VAL A 589 -12.96 -10.97 -0.05
C VAL A 589 -13.36 -12.27 -0.76
N HIS A 590 -14.24 -12.19 -1.75
CA HIS A 590 -14.67 -13.34 -2.53
C HIS A 590 -13.61 -13.87 -3.50
N ALA A 591 -12.94 -12.98 -4.21
CA ALA A 591 -12.00 -13.33 -5.28
C ALA A 591 -10.68 -13.86 -4.73
N ARG A 592 -10.26 -13.42 -3.54
CA ARG A 592 -8.92 -13.69 -3.02
C ARG A 592 -8.91 -14.08 -1.55
N ALA A 593 -9.48 -13.28 -0.65
CA ALA A 593 -9.32 -13.51 0.79
C ALA A 593 -9.84 -14.87 1.26
N ALA A 594 -11.07 -15.20 0.89
CA ALA A 594 -11.70 -16.47 1.24
C ALA A 594 -11.52 -17.54 0.14
N ASN A 595 -10.67 -17.28 -0.87
CA ASN A 595 -10.46 -18.24 -1.93
C ASN A 595 -9.51 -19.36 -1.44
N PRO A 596 -9.94 -20.64 -1.46
CA PRO A 596 -9.11 -21.74 -0.97
C PRO A 596 -7.80 -21.89 -1.73
N ASP A 597 -7.76 -21.52 -3.02
CA ASP A 597 -6.54 -21.56 -3.82
C ASP A 597 -5.51 -20.52 -3.38
N TRP A 598 -5.96 -19.33 -2.97
CA TRP A 598 -5.07 -18.31 -2.43
C TRP A 598 -4.52 -18.72 -1.06
N ILE A 599 -5.37 -19.26 -0.19
CA ILE A 599 -4.98 -19.77 1.13
C ILE A 599 -3.97 -20.92 0.98
N ALA A 600 -4.23 -21.89 0.11
CA ALA A 600 -3.29 -22.95 -0.23
C ALA A 600 -1.98 -22.39 -0.82
N GLY A 601 -2.07 -21.32 -1.61
CA GLY A 601 -0.96 -20.47 -2.04
C GLY A 601 -0.07 -20.04 -0.88
N MET A 602 -0.67 -19.40 0.13
CA MET A 602 0.02 -18.93 1.32
C MET A 602 0.58 -20.08 2.17
N GLN A 603 -0.15 -21.19 2.34
CA GLN A 603 0.27 -22.33 3.14
C GLN A 603 1.61 -22.92 2.69
N ARG A 604 1.92 -22.87 1.38
CA ARG A 604 3.24 -23.30 0.84
C ARG A 604 4.42 -22.48 1.36
N HIS A 605 4.17 -21.30 1.95
CA HIS A 605 5.20 -20.37 2.44
C HIS A 605 5.29 -20.29 3.96
N GLY A 606 4.72 -21.26 4.67
CA GLY A 606 4.96 -21.46 6.09
C GLY A 606 4.66 -20.21 6.93
N PHE A 607 5.63 -19.81 7.77
CA PHE A 607 5.48 -18.71 8.74
C PHE A 607 5.00 -17.40 8.08
N ARG A 608 5.59 -17.04 6.92
CA ARG A 608 5.22 -15.80 6.23
C ARG A 608 3.84 -15.91 5.60
N GLY A 609 3.49 -17.05 5.02
CA GLY A 609 2.14 -17.28 4.48
C GLY A 609 1.04 -17.15 5.53
N ALA A 610 1.25 -17.74 6.72
CA ALA A 610 0.35 -17.56 7.85
C ALA A 610 0.22 -16.08 8.29
N ALA A 611 1.31 -15.32 8.21
CA ALA A 611 1.29 -13.88 8.51
C ALA A 611 0.47 -13.08 7.47
N GLU A 612 0.51 -13.43 6.17
CA GLU A 612 -0.32 -12.78 5.14
C GLU A 612 -1.82 -13.02 5.34
N ILE A 613 -2.19 -14.24 5.78
CA ILE A 613 -3.57 -14.60 6.14
C ILE A 613 -4.03 -13.76 7.35
N ALA A 614 -3.20 -13.62 8.38
CA ALA A 614 -3.53 -12.77 9.52
C ALA A 614 -3.65 -11.28 9.13
N ALA A 615 -2.69 -10.76 8.36
CA ALA A 615 -2.68 -9.36 7.94
C ALA A 615 -3.92 -8.98 7.12
N THR A 616 -4.43 -9.88 6.27
CA THR A 616 -5.69 -9.67 5.54
C THR A 616 -6.85 -9.36 6.50
N LEU A 617 -6.96 -10.06 7.64
CA LEU A 617 -8.00 -9.80 8.64
C LEU A 617 -7.82 -8.43 9.30
N ASP A 618 -6.57 -8.04 9.60
CA ASP A 618 -6.26 -6.74 10.19
C ASP A 618 -6.65 -5.59 9.24
N HIS A 619 -6.42 -5.76 7.94
CA HIS A 619 -6.83 -4.77 6.93
C HIS A 619 -8.36 -4.70 6.81
N MET A 620 -9.05 -5.85 6.76
CA MET A 620 -10.53 -5.89 6.78
C MET A 620 -11.09 -5.17 8.02
N ALA A 621 -10.50 -5.42 9.19
CA ALA A 621 -10.92 -4.81 10.44
C ALA A 621 -10.69 -3.28 10.44
N SER A 622 -9.60 -2.82 9.84
CA SER A 622 -9.28 -1.40 9.69
C SER A 622 -10.30 -0.69 8.78
N PHE A 623 -10.67 -1.29 7.64
CA PHE A 623 -11.76 -0.79 6.80
C PHE A 623 -13.10 -0.73 7.56
N ALA A 624 -13.45 -1.79 8.29
CA ALA A 624 -14.68 -1.87 9.07
C ALA A 624 -14.75 -0.77 10.13
N HIS A 625 -13.66 -0.57 10.87
CA HIS A 625 -13.59 0.44 11.92
C HIS A 625 -13.70 1.87 11.37
N LEU A 626 -12.85 2.20 10.38
CA LEU A 626 -12.67 3.57 9.90
C LEU A 626 -13.83 4.05 9.02
N SER A 627 -14.36 3.19 8.14
CA SER A 627 -15.43 3.55 7.19
C SER A 627 -16.81 3.00 7.52
N GLY A 628 -16.89 1.88 8.27
CA GLY A 628 -18.16 1.19 8.49
C GLY A 628 -18.73 0.48 7.25
N THR A 629 -17.91 0.22 6.22
CA THR A 629 -18.35 -0.30 4.92
C THR A 629 -18.20 -1.82 4.74
N VAL A 630 -17.59 -2.52 5.70
CA VAL A 630 -17.41 -3.99 5.61
C VAL A 630 -18.65 -4.70 6.13
N ALA A 631 -19.33 -5.45 5.27
CA ALA A 631 -20.54 -6.16 5.64
C ALA A 631 -20.25 -7.38 6.55
N PRO A 632 -21.09 -7.66 7.56
CA PRO A 632 -20.85 -8.77 8.51
C PRO A 632 -20.69 -10.16 7.87
N HIS A 633 -21.37 -10.45 6.77
CA HIS A 633 -21.25 -11.77 6.10
C HIS A 633 -19.89 -11.97 5.43
N LEU A 634 -19.12 -10.91 5.18
CA LEU A 634 -17.75 -11.01 4.67
C LEU A 634 -16.79 -11.50 5.76
N PHE A 635 -17.02 -11.11 7.02
CA PHE A 635 -16.30 -11.68 8.16
C PHE A 635 -16.70 -13.13 8.43
N ASP A 636 -17.99 -13.47 8.30
CA ASP A 636 -18.44 -14.87 8.37
C ASP A 636 -17.72 -15.71 7.31
N LEU A 637 -17.66 -15.21 6.07
CA LEU A 637 -16.97 -15.88 4.96
C LEU A 637 -15.47 -16.07 5.25
N TYR A 638 -14.79 -15.01 5.72
CA TYR A 638 -13.35 -15.08 5.98
C TYR A 638 -13.03 -15.97 7.19
N HIS A 639 -13.87 -15.95 8.22
CA HIS A 639 -13.76 -16.87 9.34
C HIS A 639 -13.92 -18.32 8.88
N ASP A 640 -14.98 -18.65 8.13
CA ASP A 640 -15.23 -19.99 7.60
C ASP A 640 -14.04 -20.51 6.77
N ALA A 641 -13.42 -19.65 5.95
CA ALA A 641 -12.28 -20.01 5.12
C ALA A 641 -10.94 -20.13 5.89
N THR A 642 -10.89 -19.65 7.14
CA THR A 642 -9.66 -19.64 7.95
C THR A 642 -9.81 -20.43 9.25
N LEU A 643 -10.16 -19.79 10.36
CA LEU A 643 -10.29 -20.46 11.66
C LEU A 643 -11.46 -21.46 11.72
N GLY A 644 -12.43 -21.34 10.81
CA GLY A 644 -13.54 -22.26 10.66
C GLY A 644 -13.21 -23.50 9.81
N ASP A 645 -12.08 -23.52 9.10
CA ASP A 645 -11.58 -24.67 8.34
C ASP A 645 -10.52 -25.40 9.16
N GLU A 646 -10.75 -26.69 9.45
CA GLU A 646 -9.90 -27.47 10.36
C GLU A 646 -8.44 -27.58 9.85
N ASP A 647 -8.23 -27.66 8.54
CA ASP A 647 -6.89 -27.80 7.95
C ASP A 647 -6.13 -26.46 7.98
N VAL A 648 -6.83 -25.36 7.69
CA VAL A 648 -6.26 -24.01 7.75
C VAL A 648 -5.95 -23.59 9.19
N ASP A 649 -6.87 -23.84 10.14
CA ASP A 649 -6.66 -23.57 11.57
C ASP A 649 -5.46 -24.35 12.12
N ALA A 650 -5.38 -25.65 11.82
CA ALA A 650 -4.25 -26.48 12.21
C ALA A 650 -2.92 -25.98 11.62
N PHE A 651 -2.92 -25.54 10.36
CA PHE A 651 -1.74 -24.93 9.73
C PHE A 651 -1.29 -23.67 10.47
N LEU A 652 -2.23 -22.75 10.76
CA LEU A 652 -1.93 -21.50 11.47
C LEU A 652 -1.36 -21.77 12.86
N GLN A 653 -2.01 -22.66 13.62
CA GLN A 653 -1.60 -23.03 14.97
C GLN A 653 -0.18 -23.63 15.01
N GLN A 654 0.15 -24.50 14.05
CA GLN A 654 1.45 -25.19 14.01
C GLN A 654 2.57 -24.31 13.46
N THR A 655 2.28 -23.51 12.45
CA THR A 655 3.30 -22.83 11.64
C THR A 655 3.60 -21.41 12.14
N ASN A 656 2.58 -20.70 12.64
CA ASN A 656 2.73 -19.37 13.19
C ASN A 656 1.70 -19.13 14.31
N PRO A 657 1.93 -19.68 15.52
CA PRO A 657 0.97 -19.59 16.62
C PRO A 657 0.70 -18.14 17.07
N GLN A 658 1.62 -17.20 16.80
CA GLN A 658 1.41 -15.79 17.10
C GLN A 658 0.39 -15.16 16.15
N ALA A 659 0.49 -15.44 14.84
CA ALA A 659 -0.50 -15.00 13.86
C ALA A 659 -1.87 -15.63 14.13
N HIS A 660 -1.91 -16.91 14.48
CA HIS A 660 -3.13 -17.61 14.89
C HIS A 660 -3.82 -16.93 16.08
N GLN A 661 -3.08 -16.69 17.17
CA GLN A 661 -3.60 -16.00 18.35
C GLN A 661 -4.06 -14.58 18.04
N ALA A 662 -3.32 -13.86 17.18
CA ALA A 662 -3.69 -12.52 16.74
C ALA A 662 -5.04 -12.54 15.98
N MET A 663 -5.25 -13.50 15.07
CA MET A 663 -6.52 -13.65 14.36
C MET A 663 -7.68 -13.94 15.32
N GLN A 664 -7.51 -14.85 16.28
CA GLN A 664 -8.53 -15.15 17.30
C GLN A 664 -8.91 -13.90 18.10
N ASN A 665 -7.89 -13.15 18.55
CA ASN A 665 -8.09 -11.91 19.30
C ASN A 665 -8.81 -10.85 18.45
N ARG A 666 -8.46 -10.74 17.16
CA ARG A 666 -9.03 -9.77 16.24
C ARG A 666 -10.50 -10.06 15.95
N PHE A 667 -10.85 -11.31 15.68
CA PHE A 667 -12.24 -11.75 15.50
C PHE A 667 -13.08 -11.47 16.76
N ARG A 668 -12.55 -11.76 17.95
CA ARG A 668 -13.21 -11.44 19.23
C ARG A 668 -13.40 -9.93 19.40
N ALA A 669 -12.37 -9.13 19.15
CA ALA A 669 -12.46 -7.67 19.25
C ALA A 669 -13.50 -7.07 18.27
N LEU A 670 -13.61 -7.60 17.06
CA LEU A 670 -14.62 -7.20 16.09
C LEU A 670 -16.05 -7.54 16.56
N LEU A 671 -16.24 -8.71 17.17
CA LEU A 671 -17.51 -9.13 17.75
C LEU A 671 -17.90 -8.24 18.93
N ASP A 672 -16.97 -8.01 19.86
CA ASP A 672 -17.18 -7.18 21.06
C ASP A 672 -17.49 -5.72 20.70
N ALA A 673 -16.86 -5.19 19.65
CA ALA A 673 -17.10 -3.84 19.14
C ALA A 673 -18.39 -3.72 18.29
N GLY A 674 -19.07 -4.84 18.00
CA GLY A 674 -20.25 -4.87 17.12
C GLY A 674 -19.96 -4.55 15.65
N LEU A 675 -18.68 -4.56 15.25
CA LEU A 675 -18.25 -4.41 13.85
C LEU A 675 -18.45 -5.71 13.05
N TRP A 676 -18.50 -6.86 13.74
CA TRP A 676 -18.92 -8.13 13.18
C TRP A 676 -20.13 -8.69 13.93
N ASN A 677 -21.26 -8.75 13.23
CA ASN A 677 -22.51 -9.32 13.75
C ASN A 677 -22.86 -10.61 13.02
N THR A 678 -22.39 -11.74 13.53
CA THR A 678 -22.72 -13.06 12.96
C THR A 678 -24.10 -13.55 13.41
N ARG A 679 -24.85 -14.17 12.49
CA ARG A 679 -26.12 -14.86 12.80
C ARG A 679 -25.92 -16.33 13.19
N ARG A 680 -24.67 -16.82 13.16
CA ARG A 680 -24.34 -18.22 13.42
C ARG A 680 -23.95 -18.43 14.88
N ASN A 681 -24.74 -19.22 15.59
CA ASN A 681 -24.50 -19.50 17.01
C ASN A 681 -23.22 -20.31 17.25
N SER A 682 -22.77 -21.12 16.28
CA SER A 682 -21.52 -21.90 16.38
C SER A 682 -20.31 -20.99 16.52
N ILE A 683 -20.17 -20.01 15.62
CA ILE A 683 -19.07 -19.04 15.62
C ILE A 683 -19.00 -18.29 16.97
N ARG A 684 -20.14 -17.83 17.49
CA ARG A 684 -20.18 -17.16 18.80
C ARG A 684 -19.73 -18.09 19.92
N ALA A 685 -20.19 -19.34 19.93
CA ALA A 685 -19.82 -20.33 20.93
C ALA A 685 -18.33 -20.71 20.87
N ASP A 686 -17.76 -20.84 19.67
CA ASP A 686 -16.35 -21.17 19.48
C ASP A 686 -15.43 -20.04 19.98
N LEU A 687 -15.79 -18.77 19.70
CA LEU A 687 -15.02 -17.60 20.16
C LEU A 687 -15.14 -17.35 21.67
N GLU A 688 -16.32 -17.64 22.26
CA GLU A 688 -16.56 -17.57 23.71
C GLU A 688 -15.86 -18.72 24.46
N GLY A 689 -15.71 -19.90 23.83
CA GLY A 689 -15.06 -21.08 24.41
C GLY A 689 -13.52 -21.02 24.44
N LEU A 690 -12.91 -20.11 23.67
CA LEU A 690 -11.47 -19.82 23.63
C LEU A 690 -11.01 -18.81 24.72
N GLY A 691 -11.87 -18.50 25.70
CA GLY A 691 -11.65 -17.50 26.76
C GLY A 691 -11.13 -18.02 28.08
#